data_AF-A0A183GY02-F1
#
_entry.id   AF-A0A183GY02-F1
#
_cell.length_a   1.000
_cell.length_b   1.000
_cell.length_c   1.000
_cell.angle_alpha   90.00
_cell.angle_beta   90.00
_cell.angle_gamma   90.00
#
_symmetry.space_group_name_H-M   'P 1'
#
loop_
_entity.id
_entity.type
_entity.pdbx_description
1 polymer ?
#
loop_
_entity_poly.entity_id
_entity_poly.type
_entity_poly.pdbx_seq_one_letter_code
_entity_poly.pdbx_strand_id
1 'polypeptide(L)'
;MAGIEQLKSIYEQVVASLFSKHVKLKPLTVDESSKNISDEELTSQSCDLSSCLNELKEMIPNDHLNDWRRHTSFTHPLRSFIRERAKCAFNMEYSTQAFFKFYEILIRFSHICFPSNHTKHIVRSFHLCESPGAFISALNVYLKLQKNKLSWQWYANSLNPHYEWNSPFDMFLDDELITSTYSNWFFGPDDSGDILKWTDEYINSIVEKVGKFSLITADGSVYCQDNPAEQERIIFPLLQKEIDISLSLLQTNGTFIVKMYTSFLNDTVTLLSRLLMCFEEVHVIKPSCSKPGNSEVYVLCARYTPCEQCKEETELSTSYRKILLGCSKFFVQHQMQMIWFNISTFGKVENDLKDFIEQKKIQAAGIYEQMMTTSKFEKFAAELFSASFTLLKRPNPWKFSKLGGFIEGLRNITTQEAQILIENMIICNIMKGVYAAAEQIFNISPCWICNCCQWIDDFCINKHNLEEMLKMGDAPSGMGIKHTLFLEPKTLALLKCASLEIRDICSIDTSYATLKRVRTAPQSKSKFEISSFVLRSQLDWIILLEEMFLHASNHQDSKLQIKIPSSLMLTRFTVSFMAFCSLCYENVILLCPEENSQMPLNQLICYTPRKNVHNLAEFLRYLSIIKEKLLDIIRNGSHVYRFVPEYQLRCEHFYASILHYNSFIARRMLTKCKF
;
A
#
# COMPACT_ATOMS: atom_id res chain seq x y z
N MET A 1 -38.54 -22.18 0.92
CA MET A 1 -37.86 -21.69 -0.28
C MET A 1 -38.66 -20.52 -0.81
N ALA A 2 -38.03 -19.36 -1.04
CA ALA A 2 -38.71 -18.24 -1.70
C ALA A 2 -39.05 -18.63 -3.15
N GLY A 3 -40.22 -18.22 -3.64
CA GLY A 3 -40.59 -18.43 -5.04
C GLY A 3 -39.72 -17.58 -5.98
N ILE A 4 -39.50 -18.03 -7.22
CA ILE A 4 -38.69 -17.32 -8.22
C ILE A 4 -39.15 -15.87 -8.41
N GLU A 5 -40.47 -15.62 -8.44
CA GLU A 5 -41.03 -14.26 -8.59
C GLU A 5 -40.70 -13.35 -7.40
N GLN A 6 -40.64 -13.90 -6.18
CA GLN A 6 -40.19 -13.14 -5.00
C GLN A 6 -38.72 -12.75 -5.14
N LEU A 7 -37.86 -13.65 -5.63
CA LEU A 7 -36.45 -13.37 -5.88
C LEU A 7 -36.27 -12.29 -6.95
N LYS A 8 -37.02 -12.37 -8.07
CA LYS A 8 -37.02 -11.36 -9.12
C LYS A 8 -37.41 -9.99 -8.58
N SER A 9 -38.50 -9.91 -7.80
CA SER A 9 -38.97 -8.66 -7.18
C SER A 9 -37.91 -8.05 -6.25
N ILE A 10 -37.26 -8.86 -5.42
CA ILE A 10 -36.19 -8.40 -4.53
C ILE A 10 -34.99 -7.86 -5.32
N TYR A 11 -34.54 -8.57 -6.35
CA TYR A 11 -33.44 -8.11 -7.18
C TYR A 11 -33.77 -6.81 -7.92
N GLU A 12 -35.00 -6.67 -8.39
CA GLU A 12 -35.49 -5.43 -9.01
C GLU A 12 -35.44 -4.26 -8.03
N GLN A 13 -35.85 -4.43 -6.78
CA GLN A 13 -35.71 -3.40 -5.74
C GLN A 13 -34.25 -3.03 -5.46
N VAL A 14 -33.34 -4.01 -5.46
CA VAL A 14 -31.90 -3.77 -5.31
C VAL A 14 -31.36 -2.89 -6.44
N VAL A 15 -31.81 -3.12 -7.68
CA VAL A 15 -31.40 -2.33 -8.85
C VAL A 15 -32.07 -0.96 -8.87
N ALA A 16 -33.36 -0.86 -8.52
CA ALA A 16 -34.09 0.41 -8.45
C ALA A 16 -33.52 1.36 -7.39
N SER A 17 -33.09 0.82 -6.25
CA SER A 17 -32.48 1.59 -5.15
C SER A 17 -30.99 1.90 -5.37
N LEU A 18 -30.38 1.42 -6.46
CA LEU A 18 -28.93 1.42 -6.61
C LEU A 18 -28.30 2.82 -6.51
N PHE A 19 -28.95 3.84 -7.08
CA PHE A 19 -28.47 5.22 -7.09
C PHE A 19 -29.10 6.09 -5.99
N SER A 20 -30.04 5.57 -5.20
CA SER A 20 -30.67 6.31 -4.10
C SER A 20 -30.10 5.98 -2.72
N LYS A 21 -29.08 5.11 -2.63
CA LYS A 21 -28.41 4.72 -1.37
C LYS A 21 -27.53 5.84 -0.82
N HIS A 22 -28.19 6.85 -0.26
CA HIS A 22 -27.62 8.09 0.23
C HIS A 22 -28.47 8.64 1.37
N VAL A 23 -27.83 9.04 2.46
CA VAL A 23 -28.48 9.68 3.61
C VAL A 23 -27.76 11.00 3.89
N LYS A 24 -28.51 12.09 4.05
CA LYS A 24 -27.98 13.38 4.51
C LYS A 24 -28.10 13.45 6.04
N LEU A 25 -26.98 13.59 6.74
CA LEU A 25 -26.93 13.69 8.19
C LEU A 25 -26.95 15.15 8.68
N LYS A 26 -26.39 16.09 7.90
CA LYS A 26 -26.34 17.51 8.25
C LYS A 26 -26.61 18.42 7.03
N PRO A 27 -27.35 19.55 7.14
CA PRO A 27 -28.04 20.06 8.34
C PRO A 27 -29.08 19.09 8.89
N LEU A 28 -29.30 19.14 10.20
CA LEU A 28 -30.28 18.31 10.89
C LEU A 28 -31.66 18.64 10.32
N THR A 29 -32.44 17.63 9.98
CA THR A 29 -33.86 17.84 9.66
C THR A 29 -34.56 18.30 10.93
N VAL A 30 -35.22 19.46 10.88
CA VAL A 30 -36.08 19.94 11.97
C VAL A 30 -37.29 19.00 12.01
N ASP A 31 -37.21 17.97 12.84
CA ASP A 31 -38.32 17.04 13.02
C ASP A 31 -39.18 17.58 14.17
N GLU A 32 -40.26 18.28 13.84
CA GLU A 32 -41.21 18.92 14.78
C GLU A 32 -42.07 17.93 15.59
N SER A 33 -41.76 16.62 15.60
CA SER A 33 -42.62 15.64 16.27
C SER A 33 -41.92 14.35 16.67
N SER A 34 -40.88 14.39 17.51
CA SER A 34 -40.27 13.15 18.00
C SER A 34 -40.39 12.95 19.50
N LYS A 35 -40.99 11.82 19.89
CA LYS A 35 -40.95 11.26 21.25
C LYS A 35 -39.52 11.36 21.81
N ASN A 36 -39.40 11.73 23.08
CA ASN A 36 -38.14 11.65 23.81
C ASN A 36 -37.71 10.17 23.90
N ILE A 37 -36.82 9.76 23.01
CA ILE A 37 -36.16 8.44 23.04
C ILE A 37 -34.89 8.62 23.88
N SER A 38 -34.67 7.74 24.85
CA SER A 38 -33.48 7.78 25.72
C SER A 38 -32.23 7.23 25.01
N ASP A 39 -31.04 7.63 25.47
CA ASP A 39 -29.77 7.08 24.95
C ASP A 39 -29.65 5.56 25.17
N GLU A 40 -30.21 5.05 26.27
CA GLU A 40 -30.29 3.60 26.53
C GLU A 40 -31.12 2.88 25.47
N GLU A 41 -32.28 3.44 25.10
CA GLU A 41 -33.14 2.88 24.06
C GLU A 41 -32.49 2.94 22.67
N LEU A 42 -31.79 4.04 22.34
CA LEU A 42 -31.01 4.14 21.09
C LEU A 42 -29.90 3.09 21.03
N THR A 43 -29.21 2.87 22.16
CA THR A 43 -28.14 1.88 22.26
C THR A 43 -28.69 0.47 22.09
N SER A 44 -29.81 0.13 22.76
CA SER A 44 -30.49 -1.16 22.59
C SER A 44 -30.87 -1.41 21.14
N GLN A 45 -31.49 -0.43 20.46
CA GLN A 45 -31.86 -0.56 19.05
C GLN A 45 -30.65 -0.74 18.11
N SER A 46 -29.50 -0.13 18.45
CA SER A 46 -28.25 -0.32 17.71
C SER A 46 -27.72 -1.75 17.88
N CYS A 47 -27.75 -2.27 19.12
CA CYS A 47 -27.37 -3.65 19.42
C CYS A 47 -28.25 -4.66 18.69
N ASP A 48 -29.57 -4.48 18.70
CA ASP A 48 -30.51 -5.36 17.99
C ASP A 48 -30.23 -5.38 16.49
N LEU A 49 -29.98 -4.20 15.89
CA LEU A 49 -29.65 -4.08 14.47
C LEU A 49 -28.33 -4.79 14.11
N SER A 50 -27.31 -4.67 14.97
CA SER A 50 -26.03 -5.38 14.83
C SER A 50 -26.23 -6.91 14.90
N SER A 51 -26.97 -7.39 15.89
CA SER A 51 -27.29 -8.81 16.08
C SER A 51 -28.02 -9.39 14.86
N CYS A 52 -29.09 -8.74 14.38
CA CYS A 52 -29.82 -9.20 13.19
C CYS A 52 -28.94 -9.26 11.93
N LEU A 53 -28.05 -8.29 11.73
CA LEU A 53 -27.12 -8.31 10.60
C LEU A 53 -26.12 -9.47 10.70
N ASN A 54 -25.58 -9.71 11.90
CA ASN A 54 -24.58 -10.75 12.12
C ASN A 54 -25.17 -12.16 12.04
N GLU A 55 -26.37 -12.39 12.59
CA GLU A 55 -27.12 -13.65 12.42
C GLU A 55 -27.31 -13.99 10.94
N LEU A 56 -27.65 -13.00 10.09
CA LEU A 56 -27.78 -13.22 8.65
C LEU A 56 -26.42 -13.48 7.97
N LYS A 57 -25.34 -12.84 8.42
CA LYS A 57 -23.98 -13.08 7.90
C LYS A 57 -23.47 -14.48 8.26
N GLU A 58 -23.85 -15.03 9.42
CA GLU A 58 -23.50 -16.39 9.83
C GLU A 58 -24.10 -17.46 8.91
N MET A 59 -25.19 -17.14 8.19
CA MET A 59 -25.78 -18.00 7.18
C MET A 59 -25.01 -18.01 5.83
N ILE A 60 -23.95 -17.21 5.69
CA ILE A 60 -23.10 -17.21 4.49
C ILE A 60 -22.27 -18.51 4.46
N PRO A 61 -22.21 -19.23 3.32
CA PRO A 61 -21.41 -20.44 3.19
C PRO A 61 -19.92 -20.21 3.51
N ASN A 62 -19.35 -21.01 4.41
CA ASN A 62 -17.96 -20.91 4.88
C ASN A 62 -17.01 -21.93 4.22
N ASP A 63 -17.54 -23.00 3.61
CA ASP A 63 -16.83 -24.12 2.98
C ASP A 63 -16.60 -23.92 1.47
N HIS A 64 -17.28 -22.94 0.85
CA HIS A 64 -17.21 -22.65 -0.60
C HIS A 64 -16.97 -21.17 -0.93
N LEU A 65 -16.05 -20.50 -0.23
CA LEU A 65 -15.78 -19.06 -0.37
C LEU A 65 -15.47 -18.61 -1.82
N ASN A 66 -14.80 -19.44 -2.62
CA ASN A 66 -14.51 -19.11 -4.02
C ASN A 66 -15.76 -19.08 -4.89
N ASP A 67 -16.65 -20.04 -4.72
CA ASP A 67 -17.91 -20.09 -5.46
C ASP A 67 -18.87 -19.01 -4.95
N TRP A 68 -18.90 -18.76 -3.64
CA TRP A 68 -19.63 -17.62 -3.06
C TRP A 68 -19.18 -16.29 -3.68
N ARG A 69 -17.87 -16.09 -3.87
CA ARG A 69 -17.33 -14.91 -4.54
C ARG A 69 -17.70 -14.82 -6.01
N ARG A 70 -17.70 -15.94 -6.73
CA ARG A 70 -18.18 -15.97 -8.13
C ARG A 70 -19.66 -15.61 -8.19
N HIS A 71 -20.46 -16.16 -7.28
CA HIS A 71 -21.89 -15.90 -7.19
C HIS A 71 -22.20 -14.43 -6.86
N THR A 72 -21.63 -13.89 -5.80
CA THR A 72 -21.80 -12.47 -5.44
C THR A 72 -21.23 -11.52 -6.48
N SER A 73 -20.21 -11.94 -7.24
CA SER A 73 -19.72 -11.20 -8.41
C SER A 73 -20.69 -11.29 -9.61
N PHE A 74 -21.45 -12.37 -9.75
CA PHE A 74 -22.45 -12.52 -10.80
C PHE A 74 -23.69 -11.68 -10.50
N THR A 75 -24.18 -11.71 -9.26
CA THR A 75 -25.39 -10.98 -8.81
C THR A 75 -25.15 -9.49 -8.57
N HIS A 76 -23.91 -9.01 -8.48
CA HIS A 76 -23.63 -7.59 -8.36
C HIS A 76 -24.09 -6.80 -9.60
N PRO A 77 -25.00 -5.81 -9.47
CA PRO A 77 -25.63 -5.12 -10.61
C PRO A 77 -24.65 -4.52 -11.64
N LEU A 78 -23.58 -3.87 -11.17
CA LEU A 78 -22.60 -3.22 -12.06
C LEU A 78 -21.29 -3.99 -12.29
N ARG A 79 -21.17 -5.24 -11.84
CA ARG A 79 -19.87 -5.94 -11.90
C ARG A 79 -19.41 -6.28 -13.31
N SER A 80 -20.34 -6.63 -14.20
CA SER A 80 -20.04 -6.84 -15.62
C SER A 80 -19.56 -5.54 -16.28
N PHE A 81 -20.30 -4.44 -16.08
CA PHE A 81 -19.93 -3.11 -16.55
C PHE A 81 -18.52 -2.69 -16.10
N ILE A 82 -18.21 -2.81 -14.80
CA ILE A 82 -16.88 -2.46 -14.27
C ILE A 82 -15.80 -3.30 -14.94
N ARG A 83 -16.01 -4.62 -15.12
CA ARG A 83 -15.03 -5.51 -15.75
C ARG A 83 -14.82 -5.19 -17.22
N GLU A 84 -15.88 -4.89 -17.94
CA GLU A 84 -15.84 -4.51 -19.35
C GLU A 84 -15.11 -3.18 -19.51
N ARG A 85 -15.52 -2.14 -18.79
CA ARG A 85 -14.88 -0.83 -18.85
C ARG A 85 -13.45 -0.86 -18.31
N ALA A 86 -13.11 -1.66 -17.31
CA ALA A 86 -11.72 -1.82 -16.87
C ALA A 86 -10.82 -2.47 -17.94
N LYS A 87 -11.39 -3.31 -18.84
CA LYS A 87 -10.67 -3.94 -19.96
C LYS A 87 -10.62 -3.01 -21.19
N CYS A 88 -11.72 -2.33 -21.48
CA CYS A 88 -11.91 -1.51 -22.67
C CYS A 88 -11.47 -0.05 -22.49
N ALA A 89 -11.32 0.45 -21.25
CA ALA A 89 -10.81 1.78 -20.99
C ALA A 89 -9.33 1.85 -21.39
N PHE A 90 -9.12 2.14 -22.66
CA PHE A 90 -7.89 2.38 -23.40
C PHE A 90 -6.79 3.06 -22.54
N ASN A 91 -6.05 2.26 -21.76
CA ASN A 91 -5.00 2.73 -20.85
C ASN A 91 -5.41 3.80 -19.80
N MET A 92 -6.69 3.93 -19.43
CA MET A 92 -7.02 4.76 -18.25
C MET A 92 -6.49 4.07 -16.99
N GLU A 93 -5.38 4.57 -16.46
CA GLU A 93 -4.67 4.01 -15.31
C GLU A 93 -5.61 3.80 -14.12
N TYR A 94 -5.52 2.61 -13.50
CA TYR A 94 -6.27 2.24 -12.29
C TYR A 94 -7.80 2.34 -12.38
N SER A 95 -8.39 2.11 -13.56
CA SER A 95 -9.85 1.96 -13.78
C SER A 95 -10.44 0.72 -13.09
N THR A 96 -10.36 0.70 -11.76
CA THR A 96 -10.82 -0.36 -10.88
C THR A 96 -12.22 -0.08 -10.36
N GLN A 97 -12.78 -1.01 -9.58
CA GLN A 97 -14.04 -0.76 -8.88
C GLN A 97 -13.96 0.50 -7.96
N ALA A 98 -12.83 0.78 -7.32
CA ALA A 98 -12.62 1.97 -6.50
C ALA A 98 -12.69 3.26 -7.33
N PHE A 99 -12.11 3.27 -8.54
CA PHE A 99 -12.20 4.39 -9.47
C PHE A 99 -13.66 4.75 -9.77
N PHE A 100 -14.49 3.76 -10.12
CA PHE A 100 -15.89 4.02 -10.45
C PHE A 100 -16.71 4.48 -9.24
N LYS A 101 -16.44 3.96 -8.04
CA LYS A 101 -17.07 4.45 -6.80
C LYS A 101 -16.81 5.95 -6.59
N PHE A 102 -15.54 6.37 -6.68
CA PHE A 102 -15.19 7.77 -6.45
C PHE A 102 -15.66 8.67 -7.58
N TYR A 103 -15.52 8.24 -8.84
CA TYR A 103 -16.03 8.99 -9.99
C TYR A 103 -17.54 9.24 -9.88
N GLU A 104 -18.31 8.25 -9.42
CA GLU A 104 -19.74 8.43 -9.11
C GLU A 104 -19.98 9.49 -8.04
N ILE A 105 -19.23 9.47 -6.93
CA ILE A 105 -19.33 10.49 -5.87
C ILE A 105 -19.04 11.88 -6.44
N LEU A 106 -17.96 12.02 -7.22
CA LEU A 106 -17.57 13.31 -7.83
C LEU A 106 -18.63 13.87 -8.77
N ILE A 107 -19.29 13.03 -9.57
CA ILE A 107 -20.35 13.47 -10.49
C ILE A 107 -21.60 13.87 -9.70
N ARG A 108 -22.10 12.97 -8.85
CA ARG A 108 -23.38 13.15 -8.13
C ARG A 108 -23.32 14.30 -7.13
N PHE A 109 -22.17 14.51 -6.50
CA PHE A 109 -21.95 15.51 -5.46
C PHE A 109 -20.96 16.59 -5.90
N SER A 110 -20.86 16.84 -7.22
CA SER A 110 -19.97 17.83 -7.82
C SER A 110 -20.09 19.23 -7.19
N HIS A 111 -21.32 19.67 -6.88
CA HIS A 111 -21.59 20.96 -6.24
C HIS A 111 -21.06 21.05 -4.80
N ILE A 112 -20.90 19.91 -4.12
CA ILE A 112 -20.36 19.79 -2.77
C ILE A 112 -18.83 19.70 -2.82
N CYS A 113 -18.30 18.85 -3.71
CA CYS A 113 -16.86 18.65 -3.85
C CYS A 113 -16.15 19.89 -4.45
N PHE A 114 -16.83 20.62 -5.35
CA PHE A 114 -16.28 21.79 -6.03
C PHE A 114 -17.31 22.93 -6.17
N PRO A 115 -17.57 23.71 -5.10
CA PRO A 115 -18.46 24.85 -5.13
C PRO A 115 -18.09 25.89 -6.22
N SER A 116 -19.09 26.55 -6.82
CA SER A 116 -18.93 27.44 -7.98
C SER A 116 -17.96 28.63 -7.78
N ASN A 117 -17.63 28.97 -6.54
CA ASN A 117 -16.74 30.09 -6.20
C ASN A 117 -15.24 29.76 -6.29
N HIS A 118 -14.86 28.51 -6.56
CA HIS A 118 -13.44 28.09 -6.60
C HIS A 118 -12.74 28.25 -7.97
N THR A 119 -13.35 28.93 -8.94
CA THR A 119 -12.87 29.00 -10.34
C THR A 119 -11.54 29.74 -10.53
N LYS A 120 -10.98 30.36 -9.49
CA LYS A 120 -9.67 31.05 -9.52
C LYS A 120 -8.58 30.40 -8.67
N HIS A 121 -8.87 29.33 -7.91
CA HIS A 121 -7.91 28.73 -6.98
C HIS A 121 -7.36 27.38 -7.46
N ILE A 122 -6.11 27.10 -7.09
CA ILE A 122 -5.49 25.78 -7.25
C ILE A 122 -6.24 24.79 -6.35
N VAL A 123 -6.76 23.71 -6.93
CA VAL A 123 -7.31 22.59 -6.16
C VAL A 123 -6.14 21.79 -5.62
N ARG A 124 -6.03 21.68 -4.29
CA ARG A 124 -5.03 20.81 -3.65
C ARG A 124 -5.74 19.64 -3.00
N SER A 125 -5.48 18.43 -3.49
CA SER A 125 -6.07 17.21 -2.95
C SER A 125 -5.05 16.34 -2.21
N PHE A 126 -5.45 15.74 -1.08
CA PHE A 126 -4.69 14.70 -0.40
C PHE A 126 -5.47 13.38 -0.39
N HIS A 127 -4.81 12.26 -0.69
CA HIS A 127 -5.46 10.94 -0.75
C HIS A 127 -4.76 9.97 0.21
N LEU A 128 -5.40 9.64 1.32
CA LEU A 128 -4.90 8.73 2.36
C LEU A 128 -5.19 7.27 1.99
N CYS A 129 -4.20 6.40 2.25
CA CYS A 129 -4.27 4.97 1.97
C CYS A 129 -4.70 4.64 0.52
N GLU A 130 -4.12 5.37 -0.44
CA GLU A 130 -4.64 5.51 -1.80
C GLU A 130 -4.10 4.48 -2.80
N SER A 131 -3.04 3.74 -2.47
CA SER A 131 -2.43 2.79 -3.41
C SER A 131 -3.48 1.78 -3.92
N PRO A 132 -3.59 1.54 -5.24
CA PRO A 132 -2.62 1.91 -6.27
C PRO A 132 -2.87 3.26 -6.98
N GLY A 133 -3.86 4.06 -6.58
CA GLY A 133 -4.14 5.38 -7.16
C GLY A 133 -5.50 5.55 -7.85
N ALA A 134 -6.49 4.74 -7.49
CA ALA A 134 -7.77 4.72 -8.18
C ALA A 134 -8.59 6.03 -8.02
N PHE A 135 -8.56 6.68 -6.85
CA PHE A 135 -9.25 7.94 -6.61
C PHE A 135 -8.49 9.12 -7.24
N ILE A 136 -7.14 9.10 -7.23
CA ILE A 136 -6.31 10.07 -7.97
C ILE A 136 -6.67 10.04 -9.45
N SER A 137 -6.70 8.85 -10.06
CA SER A 137 -7.10 8.67 -11.46
C SER A 137 -8.52 9.16 -11.72
N ALA A 138 -9.48 8.83 -10.87
CA ALA A 138 -10.87 9.26 -11.02
C ALA A 138 -11.02 10.78 -10.92
N LEU A 139 -10.29 11.44 -10.01
CA LEU A 139 -10.29 12.89 -9.89
C LEU A 139 -9.66 13.56 -11.13
N ASN A 140 -8.53 13.04 -11.62
CA ASN A 140 -7.91 13.55 -12.84
C ASN A 140 -8.87 13.54 -14.03
N VAL A 141 -9.56 12.41 -14.23
CA VAL A 141 -10.54 12.23 -15.31
C VAL A 141 -11.73 13.19 -15.12
N TYR A 142 -12.26 13.28 -13.90
CA TYR A 142 -13.36 14.19 -13.59
C TYR A 142 -13.00 15.65 -13.89
N LEU A 143 -11.85 16.13 -13.41
CA LEU A 143 -11.41 17.52 -13.60
C LEU A 143 -11.20 17.83 -15.07
N LYS A 144 -10.58 16.91 -15.82
CA LYS A 144 -10.35 17.07 -17.26
C LYS A 144 -11.62 17.05 -18.11
N LEU A 145 -12.68 16.36 -17.67
CA LEU A 145 -13.95 16.29 -18.40
C LEU A 145 -14.91 17.43 -18.05
N GLN A 146 -14.90 17.88 -16.79
CA GLN A 146 -15.92 18.77 -16.25
C GLN A 146 -15.39 20.17 -15.92
N LYS A 147 -14.07 20.34 -15.75
CA LYS A 147 -13.45 21.55 -15.19
C LYS A 147 -12.10 21.88 -15.86
N ASN A 148 -12.10 22.03 -17.20
CA ASN A 148 -10.92 22.25 -18.07
C ASN A 148 -10.00 23.45 -17.73
N LYS A 149 -10.23 24.17 -16.62
CA LYS A 149 -9.48 25.38 -16.22
C LYS A 149 -8.99 25.35 -14.77
N LEU A 150 -9.21 24.28 -14.01
CA LEU A 150 -8.69 24.19 -12.64
C LEU A 150 -7.25 23.69 -12.66
N SER A 151 -6.34 24.47 -12.06
CA SER A 151 -5.01 23.97 -11.72
C SER A 151 -5.17 22.98 -10.56
N TRP A 152 -4.57 21.80 -10.70
CA TRP A 152 -4.69 20.72 -9.74
C TRP A 152 -3.32 20.26 -9.28
N GLN A 153 -3.12 20.27 -7.95
CA GLN A 153 -2.00 19.67 -7.26
C GLN A 153 -2.53 18.54 -6.39
N TRP A 154 -1.85 17.40 -6.40
CA TRP A 154 -2.27 16.26 -5.61
C TRP A 154 -1.10 15.66 -4.86
N TYR A 155 -1.43 15.13 -3.68
CA TYR A 155 -0.51 14.42 -2.81
C TYR A 155 -1.23 13.18 -2.29
N ALA A 156 -0.47 12.18 -1.85
CA ALA A 156 -1.06 10.93 -1.37
C ALA A 156 -0.21 10.25 -0.30
N ASN A 157 -0.81 9.28 0.37
CA ASN A 157 -0.16 8.35 1.27
C ASN A 157 -0.66 6.93 0.96
N SER A 158 0.16 5.94 1.24
CA SER A 158 -0.22 4.54 1.42
C SER A 158 0.90 3.86 2.20
N LEU A 159 0.69 2.62 2.67
CA LEU A 159 1.83 1.74 2.98
C LEU A 159 2.81 1.76 1.82
N ASN A 160 4.08 2.00 2.13
CA ASN A 160 5.14 2.11 1.15
C ASN A 160 5.49 0.70 0.63
N PRO A 161 5.24 0.37 -0.65
CA PRO A 161 5.66 -0.91 -1.22
C PRO A 161 7.18 -1.00 -1.29
N HIS A 162 7.84 0.15 -1.27
CA HIS A 162 9.26 0.30 -1.12
C HIS A 162 9.64 0.40 0.37
N TYR A 163 9.14 -0.44 1.27
CA TYR A 163 9.64 -0.46 2.66
C TYR A 163 9.64 -1.87 3.22
N GLU A 164 10.83 -2.45 3.37
CA GLU A 164 11.07 -3.90 3.59
C GLU A 164 10.38 -4.54 4.79
N TRP A 165 10.02 -3.72 5.77
CA TRP A 165 9.39 -4.18 6.98
C TRP A 165 7.88 -4.12 6.95
N ASN A 166 7.31 -3.62 5.86
CA ASN A 166 5.91 -3.86 5.58
C ASN A 166 5.72 -5.31 5.14
N SER A 167 4.52 -5.83 5.31
CA SER A 167 4.16 -7.15 4.79
C SER A 167 3.62 -6.97 3.37
N PRO A 168 4.06 -7.74 2.37
CA PRO A 168 3.53 -7.65 1.02
C PRO A 168 2.09 -8.17 0.95
N PHE A 169 1.64 -8.87 1.99
CA PHE A 169 0.25 -9.30 2.13
C PHE A 169 -0.65 -8.14 2.55
N ASP A 170 -0.11 -7.11 3.21
CA ASP A 170 -0.89 -6.01 3.78
C ASP A 170 -0.96 -4.79 2.84
N MET A 171 -0.29 -4.84 1.68
CA MET A 171 -0.17 -3.73 0.73
C MET A 171 -0.60 -4.11 -0.69
N PHE A 172 -0.94 -3.08 -1.47
CA PHE A 172 -0.94 -3.20 -2.92
C PHE A 172 0.48 -3.04 -3.44
N LEU A 173 0.92 -4.01 -4.24
CA LEU A 173 2.27 -4.05 -4.82
C LEU A 173 2.35 -3.37 -6.20
N ASP A 174 1.22 -2.91 -6.74
CA ASP A 174 1.17 -2.11 -7.97
C ASP A 174 1.63 -0.68 -7.61
N ASP A 175 2.90 -0.38 -7.86
CA ASP A 175 3.61 0.82 -7.43
C ASP A 175 3.95 1.78 -8.59
N GLU A 176 3.39 1.56 -9.77
CA GLU A 176 3.73 2.31 -10.99
C GLU A 176 3.44 3.81 -10.82
N LEU A 177 2.31 4.17 -10.20
CA LEU A 177 1.98 5.57 -9.87
C LEU A 177 2.93 6.12 -8.82
N ILE A 178 3.21 5.35 -7.76
CA ILE A 178 4.14 5.75 -6.68
C ILE A 178 5.51 6.07 -7.25
N THR A 179 6.07 5.17 -8.05
CA THR A 179 7.42 5.30 -8.62
C THR A 179 7.54 6.54 -9.52
N SER A 180 6.54 6.82 -10.35
CA SER A 180 6.58 7.94 -11.30
C SER A 180 6.25 9.30 -10.69
N THR A 181 5.54 9.32 -9.57
CA THR A 181 5.06 10.55 -8.93
C THR A 181 5.52 10.65 -7.49
N TYR A 182 6.61 9.98 -7.14
CA TYR A 182 7.08 9.80 -5.77
C TYR A 182 7.17 11.09 -4.94
N SER A 183 7.49 12.23 -5.56
CA SER A 183 7.48 13.54 -4.89
C SER A 183 6.14 13.94 -4.27
N ASN A 184 5.04 13.36 -4.78
CA ASN A 184 3.68 13.59 -4.32
C ASN A 184 3.27 12.65 -3.18
N TRP A 185 4.09 11.64 -2.86
CA TRP A 185 3.78 10.64 -1.82
C TRP A 185 4.46 10.99 -0.50
N PHE A 186 3.66 11.00 0.56
CA PHE A 186 4.09 11.17 1.94
C PHE A 186 4.01 9.82 2.66
N PHE A 187 5.16 9.31 3.11
CA PHE A 187 5.27 8.00 3.75
C PHE A 187 5.52 8.06 5.27
N GLY A 188 5.47 9.23 5.89
CA GLY A 188 5.75 9.36 7.32
C GLY A 188 7.24 9.52 7.64
N PRO A 189 7.56 9.70 8.93
CA PRO A 189 8.94 9.87 9.41
C PRO A 189 9.81 8.62 9.24
N ASP A 190 9.23 7.42 9.35
CA ASP A 190 9.95 6.15 9.18
C ASP A 190 9.91 5.60 7.74
N ASP A 191 9.28 6.34 6.82
CA ASP A 191 9.05 5.98 5.41
C ASP A 191 8.24 4.68 5.20
N SER A 192 7.61 4.14 6.24
CA SER A 192 6.79 2.91 6.14
C SER A 192 5.46 3.15 5.43
N GLY A 193 4.98 4.39 5.43
CA GLY A 193 3.66 4.74 4.93
C GLY A 193 2.52 4.46 5.90
N ASP A 194 2.81 3.86 7.06
CA ASP A 194 1.82 3.57 8.09
C ASP A 194 1.42 4.86 8.82
N ILE A 195 0.22 5.34 8.53
CA ILE A 195 -0.30 6.58 9.10
C ILE A 195 -0.52 6.49 10.61
N LEU A 196 -0.63 5.29 11.19
CA LEU A 196 -0.74 5.11 12.64
C LEU A 196 0.50 5.58 13.38
N LYS A 197 1.65 5.66 12.70
CA LYS A 197 2.92 6.14 13.24
C LYS A 197 3.17 7.63 13.00
N TRP A 198 2.27 8.33 12.31
CA TRP A 198 2.47 9.76 12.02
C TRP A 198 2.29 10.58 13.29
N THR A 199 3.28 11.42 13.59
CA THR A 199 3.24 12.36 14.72
C THR A 199 2.65 13.69 14.30
N ASP A 200 2.24 14.50 15.27
CA ASP A 200 1.71 15.84 15.01
C ASP A 200 2.77 16.76 14.39
N GLU A 201 4.05 16.59 14.76
CA GLU A 201 5.16 17.32 14.14
C GLU A 201 5.28 16.98 12.65
N TYR A 202 5.16 15.69 12.29
CA TYR A 202 5.18 15.29 10.88
C TYR A 202 4.00 15.89 10.11
N ILE A 203 2.79 15.82 10.67
CA ILE A 203 1.58 16.40 10.06
C ILE A 203 1.74 17.91 9.85
N ASN A 204 2.25 18.63 10.85
CA ASN A 204 2.53 20.07 10.76
C ASN A 204 3.58 20.38 9.68
N SER A 205 4.63 19.55 9.56
CA SER A 205 5.63 19.72 8.51
C SER A 205 5.06 19.59 7.09
N ILE A 206 3.99 18.80 6.89
CA ILE A 206 3.28 18.74 5.59
C ILE A 206 2.62 20.09 5.30
N VAL A 207 1.97 20.69 6.29
CA VAL A 207 1.32 22.01 6.13
C VAL A 207 2.35 23.08 5.80
N GLU A 208 3.51 23.08 6.46
CA GLU A 208 4.60 24.01 6.16
C GLU A 208 5.16 23.81 4.74
N LYS A 209 5.28 22.56 4.30
CA LYS A 209 5.87 22.21 3.01
C LYS A 209 4.96 22.48 1.81
N VAL A 210 3.67 22.14 1.92
CA VAL A 210 2.74 22.18 0.76
C VAL A 210 1.45 22.94 1.02
N GLY A 211 1.19 23.36 2.25
CA GLY A 211 -0.04 24.03 2.65
C GLY A 211 -1.21 23.08 2.93
N LYS A 212 -2.34 23.65 3.35
CA LYS A 212 -3.58 22.91 3.61
C LYS A 212 -4.29 22.48 2.32
N PHE A 213 -5.20 21.52 2.44
CA PHE A 213 -5.87 20.86 1.32
C PHE A 213 -7.34 21.25 1.19
N SER A 214 -7.80 21.44 -0.04
CA SER A 214 -9.21 21.71 -0.36
C SER A 214 -10.07 20.45 -0.42
N LEU A 215 -9.44 19.32 -0.73
CA LEU A 215 -10.09 18.01 -0.80
C LEU A 215 -9.19 16.98 -0.12
N ILE A 216 -9.72 16.23 0.83
CA ILE A 216 -9.03 15.04 1.36
C ILE A 216 -9.91 13.82 1.14
N THR A 217 -9.31 12.72 0.69
CA THR A 217 -9.96 11.42 0.59
C THR A 217 -9.23 10.41 1.47
N ALA A 218 -9.95 9.40 1.93
CA ALA A 218 -9.42 8.30 2.73
C ALA A 218 -10.14 7.00 2.31
N ASP A 219 -9.40 6.07 1.71
CA ASP A 219 -9.92 4.75 1.28
C ASP A 219 -9.14 3.61 1.95
N GLY A 220 -8.66 3.81 3.18
CA GLY A 220 -7.95 2.82 3.97
C GLY A 220 -8.82 1.64 4.40
N SER A 221 -8.23 0.45 4.44
CA SER A 221 -8.84 -0.75 5.02
C SER A 221 -7.75 -1.73 5.40
N VAL A 222 -8.02 -2.57 6.39
CA VAL A 222 -7.20 -3.74 6.71
C VAL A 222 -7.94 -5.03 6.37
N TYR A 223 -7.22 -6.15 6.37
CA TYR A 223 -7.83 -7.45 6.11
C TYR A 223 -8.62 -7.92 7.33
N CYS A 224 -9.91 -8.20 7.11
CA CYS A 224 -10.85 -8.61 8.14
C CYS A 224 -11.78 -9.75 7.68
N GLN A 225 -11.39 -10.51 6.65
CA GLN A 225 -12.27 -11.55 6.09
C GLN A 225 -12.45 -12.74 7.03
N ASP A 226 -11.46 -13.02 7.88
CA ASP A 226 -11.52 -14.13 8.85
C ASP A 226 -12.46 -13.84 10.02
N ASN A 227 -12.71 -12.55 10.30
CA ASN A 227 -13.66 -12.13 11.33
C ASN A 227 -14.45 -10.88 10.87
N PRO A 228 -15.41 -11.05 9.95
CA PRO A 228 -16.17 -9.95 9.37
C PRO A 228 -17.13 -9.28 10.36
N ALA A 229 -17.47 -9.93 11.48
CA ALA A 229 -18.28 -9.35 12.55
C ALA A 229 -17.48 -8.27 13.31
N GLU A 230 -16.17 -8.49 13.50
CA GLU A 230 -15.27 -7.56 14.19
C GLU A 230 -14.67 -6.47 13.29
N GLN A 231 -15.12 -6.37 12.04
CA GLN A 231 -14.58 -5.43 11.05
C GLN A 231 -14.55 -3.99 11.56
N GLU A 232 -15.61 -3.55 12.25
CA GLU A 232 -15.68 -2.20 12.80
C GLU A 232 -14.58 -1.92 13.83
N ARG A 233 -14.41 -2.81 14.80
CA ARG A 233 -13.39 -2.68 15.85
C ARG A 233 -11.97 -2.76 15.29
N ILE A 234 -11.73 -3.65 14.33
CA ILE A 234 -10.41 -3.85 13.72
C ILE A 234 -9.99 -2.62 12.90
N ILE A 235 -10.92 -1.99 12.19
CA ILE A 235 -10.64 -0.84 11.31
C ILE A 235 -10.63 0.49 12.08
N PHE A 236 -11.28 0.56 13.25
CA PHE A 236 -11.43 1.78 14.03
C PHE A 236 -10.13 2.59 14.23
N PRO A 237 -8.97 2.00 14.61
CA PRO A 237 -7.73 2.78 14.77
C PRO A 237 -7.29 3.49 13.48
N LEU A 238 -7.47 2.83 12.33
CA LEU A 238 -7.15 3.41 11.03
C LEU A 238 -8.12 4.56 10.70
N LEU A 239 -9.42 4.32 10.84
CA LEU A 239 -10.46 5.33 10.58
C LEU A 239 -10.27 6.58 11.45
N GLN A 240 -10.00 6.40 12.74
CA GLN A 240 -9.71 7.48 13.68
C GLN A 240 -8.52 8.31 13.20
N LYS A 241 -7.41 7.65 12.83
CA LYS A 241 -6.20 8.33 12.38
C LYS A 241 -6.38 9.04 11.03
N GLU A 242 -7.13 8.45 10.09
CA GLU A 242 -7.50 9.10 8.83
C GLU A 242 -8.29 10.39 9.07
N ILE A 243 -9.24 10.38 10.01
CA ILE A 243 -10.02 11.56 10.40
C ILE A 243 -9.14 12.61 11.08
N ASP A 244 -8.28 12.22 12.02
CA ASP A 244 -7.40 13.16 12.74
C ASP A 244 -6.41 13.86 11.81
N ILE A 245 -5.76 13.11 10.92
CA ILE A 245 -4.87 13.68 9.89
C ILE A 245 -5.67 14.62 8.99
N SER A 246 -6.86 14.21 8.56
CA SER A 246 -7.67 15.02 7.64
C SER A 246 -8.11 16.34 8.26
N LEU A 247 -8.61 16.34 9.50
CA LEU A 247 -9.02 17.56 10.19
C LEU A 247 -7.85 18.53 10.42
N SER A 248 -6.63 18.01 10.60
CA SER A 248 -5.43 18.82 10.76
C SER A 248 -4.96 19.45 9.44
N LEU A 249 -5.08 18.69 8.34
CA LEU A 249 -4.59 19.07 7.00
C LEU A 249 -5.63 19.84 6.16
N LEU A 250 -6.92 19.75 6.48
CA LEU A 250 -7.98 20.44 5.75
C LEU A 250 -7.91 21.96 5.95
N GLN A 251 -8.11 22.69 4.85
CA GLN A 251 -8.36 24.13 4.87
C GLN A 251 -9.81 24.42 5.27
N THR A 252 -10.06 25.62 5.78
CA THR A 252 -11.43 26.12 5.99
C THR A 252 -12.24 26.04 4.69
N ASN A 253 -13.49 25.62 4.78
CA ASN A 253 -14.38 25.30 3.66
C ASN A 253 -13.96 24.08 2.82
N GLY A 254 -12.97 23.29 3.25
CA GLY A 254 -12.54 22.07 2.57
C GLY A 254 -13.57 20.94 2.63
N THR A 255 -13.38 19.94 1.76
CA THR A 255 -14.20 18.73 1.66
C THR A 255 -13.38 17.50 2.03
N PHE A 256 -14.00 16.59 2.78
CA PHE A 256 -13.41 15.34 3.22
C PHE A 256 -14.31 14.15 2.87
N ILE A 257 -13.72 13.09 2.31
CA ILE A 257 -14.44 11.88 1.91
C ILE A 257 -13.72 10.67 2.50
N VAL A 258 -14.37 9.93 3.38
CA VAL A 258 -13.76 8.78 4.05
C VAL A 258 -14.60 7.53 3.92
N LYS A 259 -13.96 6.41 3.62
CA LYS A 259 -14.59 5.09 3.68
C LYS A 259 -14.80 4.69 5.14
N MET A 260 -15.96 4.14 5.44
CA MET A 260 -16.24 3.46 6.69
C MET A 260 -17.07 2.21 6.43
N TYR A 261 -17.37 1.47 7.50
CA TYR A 261 -18.21 0.28 7.45
C TYR A 261 -19.49 0.49 8.26
N THR A 262 -19.69 -0.29 9.33
CA THR A 262 -20.77 -0.08 10.28
C THR A 262 -20.40 1.01 11.29
N SER A 263 -21.39 1.48 12.04
CA SER A 263 -21.23 2.43 13.14
C SER A 263 -22.08 2.01 14.34
N PHE A 264 -21.86 0.78 14.82
CA PHE A 264 -22.54 0.23 15.99
C PHE A 264 -21.77 0.50 17.29
N LEU A 265 -20.44 0.62 17.22
CA LEU A 265 -19.60 0.90 18.37
C LEU A 265 -19.75 2.35 18.80
N ASN A 266 -19.77 2.57 20.11
CA ASN A 266 -19.86 3.91 20.69
C ASN A 266 -18.68 4.80 20.25
N ASP A 267 -17.49 4.23 20.09
CA ASP A 267 -16.30 4.94 19.63
C ASP A 267 -16.50 5.46 18.19
N THR A 268 -17.03 4.63 17.29
CA THR A 268 -17.37 5.05 15.92
C THR A 268 -18.44 6.13 15.91
N VAL A 269 -19.47 6.01 16.73
CA VAL A 269 -20.55 7.02 16.85
C VAL A 269 -20.00 8.36 17.34
N THR A 270 -19.11 8.33 18.33
CA THR A 270 -18.44 9.54 18.86
C THR A 270 -17.58 10.20 17.78
N LEU A 271 -16.82 9.39 17.03
CA LEU A 271 -15.99 9.85 15.93
C LEU A 271 -16.81 10.49 14.79
N LEU A 272 -17.95 9.92 14.42
CA LEU A 272 -18.86 10.51 13.44
C LEU A 272 -19.55 11.77 13.97
N SER A 273 -19.87 11.83 15.26
CA SER A 273 -20.42 13.03 15.91
C SER A 273 -19.44 14.21 15.82
N ARG A 274 -18.14 13.94 15.98
CA ARG A 274 -17.09 14.94 15.72
C ARG A 274 -17.12 15.49 14.30
N LEU A 275 -17.31 14.64 13.29
CA LEU A 275 -17.48 15.11 11.90
C LEU A 275 -18.75 15.96 11.74
N LEU A 276 -19.86 15.58 12.38
CA LEU A 276 -21.09 16.38 12.37
C LEU A 276 -20.89 17.76 13.01
N MET A 277 -20.01 17.91 13.99
CA MET A 277 -19.66 19.22 14.55
C MET A 277 -18.78 20.05 13.61
N CYS A 278 -17.78 19.42 12.99
CA CYS A 278 -16.73 20.12 12.24
C CYS A 278 -17.13 20.57 10.83
N PHE A 279 -18.21 20.04 10.27
CA PHE A 279 -18.62 20.31 8.89
C PHE A 279 -20.05 20.85 8.83
N GLU A 280 -20.36 21.72 7.88
CA GLU A 280 -21.72 22.25 7.73
C GLU A 280 -22.68 21.25 7.06
N GLU A 281 -22.15 20.35 6.24
CA GLU A 281 -22.93 19.38 5.49
C GLU A 281 -22.22 18.03 5.48
N VAL A 282 -22.98 16.98 5.83
CA VAL A 282 -22.45 15.62 6.00
C VAL A 282 -23.44 14.64 5.38
N HIS A 283 -22.92 13.71 4.58
CA HIS A 283 -23.68 12.67 3.90
C HIS A 283 -23.01 11.31 4.04
N VAL A 284 -23.81 10.25 4.10
CA VAL A 284 -23.33 8.87 3.98
C VAL A 284 -23.85 8.30 2.66
N ILE A 285 -22.96 7.71 1.87
CA ILE A 285 -23.21 7.30 0.50
C ILE A 285 -22.71 5.87 0.31
N LYS A 286 -23.53 5.01 -0.31
CA LYS A 286 -23.06 3.73 -0.86
C LYS A 286 -23.07 3.84 -2.38
N PRO A 287 -21.92 4.09 -3.05
CA PRO A 287 -21.86 4.17 -4.50
C PRO A 287 -22.39 2.90 -5.15
N SER A 288 -23.04 3.02 -6.30
CA SER A 288 -23.62 1.91 -7.06
C SER A 288 -22.61 0.82 -7.42
N CYS A 289 -21.34 1.22 -7.60
CA CYS A 289 -20.24 0.33 -7.88
C CYS A 289 -19.63 -0.33 -6.63
N SER A 290 -20.14 -0.07 -5.41
CA SER A 290 -19.76 -0.83 -4.21
C SER A 290 -20.51 -2.17 -4.15
N LYS A 291 -19.90 -3.21 -3.54
CA LYS A 291 -20.54 -4.52 -3.41
C LYS A 291 -21.81 -4.37 -2.55
N PRO A 292 -23.01 -4.72 -3.04
CA PRO A 292 -24.22 -4.36 -2.32
C PRO A 292 -24.39 -5.09 -0.97
N GLY A 293 -23.83 -6.29 -0.82
CA GLY A 293 -23.87 -7.08 0.42
C GLY A 293 -22.77 -6.77 1.44
N ASN A 294 -21.83 -5.86 1.15
CA ASN A 294 -20.82 -5.45 2.14
C ASN A 294 -21.29 -4.22 2.95
N SER A 295 -20.64 -3.98 4.08
CA SER A 295 -20.95 -2.84 4.95
C SER A 295 -20.26 -1.55 4.53
N GLU A 296 -19.49 -1.55 3.42
CA GLU A 296 -18.74 -0.38 2.95
C GLU A 296 -19.68 0.77 2.53
N VAL A 297 -19.43 1.95 3.08
CA VAL A 297 -20.05 3.23 2.73
C VAL A 297 -19.00 4.34 2.78
N TYR A 298 -19.31 5.52 2.25
CA TYR A 298 -18.44 6.70 2.27
C TYR A 298 -19.14 7.86 2.95
N VAL A 299 -18.45 8.53 3.87
CA VAL A 299 -18.91 9.77 4.51
C VAL A 299 -18.33 10.96 3.75
N LEU A 300 -19.18 11.76 3.13
CA LEU A 300 -18.84 13.01 2.45
C LEU A 300 -19.15 14.17 3.41
N CYS A 301 -18.11 14.84 3.88
CA CYS A 301 -18.17 15.98 4.78
C CYS A 301 -17.71 17.24 4.03
N ALA A 302 -18.49 18.31 4.07
CA ALA A 302 -18.23 19.51 3.29
C ALA A 302 -18.32 20.78 4.13
N ARG A 303 -17.58 21.80 3.68
CA ARG A 303 -17.45 23.10 4.35
C ARG A 303 -16.89 22.94 5.76
N TYR A 304 -15.65 22.45 5.83
CA TYR A 304 -14.92 22.28 7.09
C TYR A 304 -14.76 23.61 7.85
N THR A 305 -15.07 23.59 9.14
CA THR A 305 -14.80 24.68 10.09
C THR A 305 -13.86 24.15 11.19
N PRO A 306 -12.67 24.77 11.38
CA PRO A 306 -11.73 24.37 12.41
C PRO A 306 -12.37 24.36 13.79
N CYS A 307 -12.30 23.20 14.44
CA CYS A 307 -12.99 22.94 15.69
C CYS A 307 -12.07 23.27 16.88
N GLU A 308 -11.70 24.54 17.06
CA GLU A 308 -10.88 24.96 18.22
C GLU A 308 -11.74 25.19 19.50
N GLN A 309 -13.08 25.11 19.41
CA GLN A 309 -13.97 25.55 20.50
C GLN A 309 -15.30 24.77 20.66
N CYS A 310 -15.55 23.64 19.99
CA CYS A 310 -16.82 22.93 20.18
C CYS A 310 -16.80 22.10 21.47
N LYS A 311 -17.52 22.56 22.49
CA LYS A 311 -17.95 21.68 23.60
C LYS A 311 -19.19 20.92 23.13
N GLU A 312 -19.17 19.60 23.21
CA GLU A 312 -20.39 18.81 22.99
C GLU A 312 -21.39 19.12 24.11
N GLU A 313 -22.52 19.73 23.75
CA GLU A 313 -23.68 19.81 24.62
C GLU A 313 -24.42 18.45 24.59
N THR A 314 -24.88 17.98 25.74
CA THR A 314 -25.50 16.64 25.89
C THR A 314 -26.70 16.44 24.96
N GLU A 315 -27.55 17.46 24.77
CA GLU A 315 -28.72 17.40 23.87
C GLU A 315 -28.33 17.23 22.39
N LEU A 316 -27.20 17.82 21.99
CA LEU A 316 -26.66 17.68 20.64
C LEU A 316 -26.14 16.26 20.40
N SER A 317 -25.57 15.63 21.44
CA SER A 317 -25.08 14.24 21.39
C SER A 317 -26.20 13.23 21.14
N THR A 318 -27.30 13.29 21.89
CA THR A 318 -28.46 12.40 21.69
C THR A 318 -29.08 12.58 20.29
N SER A 319 -29.15 13.82 19.81
CA SER A 319 -29.66 14.13 18.45
C SER A 319 -28.80 13.48 17.36
N TYR A 320 -27.47 13.56 17.49
CA TYR A 320 -26.54 12.89 16.56
C TYR A 320 -26.66 11.37 16.62
N ARG A 321 -26.74 10.77 17.81
CA ARG A 321 -26.96 9.32 17.97
C ARG A 321 -28.20 8.85 17.24
N LYS A 322 -29.32 9.57 17.38
CA LYS A 322 -30.60 9.24 16.74
C LYS A 322 -30.49 9.24 15.21
N ILE A 323 -29.87 10.25 14.62
CA ILE A 323 -29.69 10.35 13.17
C ILE A 323 -28.71 9.30 12.64
N LEU A 324 -27.61 9.05 13.36
CA LEU A 324 -26.66 8.00 13.00
C LEU A 324 -27.31 6.61 13.05
N LEU A 325 -28.15 6.32 14.05
CA LEU A 325 -28.92 5.09 14.11
C LEU A 325 -29.90 4.96 12.93
N GLY A 326 -30.61 6.05 12.58
CA GLY A 326 -31.49 6.07 11.40
C GLY A 326 -30.73 5.78 10.10
N CYS A 327 -29.53 6.36 9.96
CA CYS A 327 -28.62 6.08 8.86
C CYS A 327 -28.18 4.61 8.83
N SER A 328 -27.76 4.04 9.97
CA SER A 328 -27.40 2.63 10.09
C SER A 328 -28.55 1.72 9.67
N LYS A 329 -29.79 1.98 10.15
CA LYS A 329 -30.98 1.20 9.76
C LYS A 329 -31.16 1.19 8.25
N PHE A 330 -31.06 2.36 7.59
CA PHE A 330 -31.21 2.47 6.14
C PHE A 330 -30.19 1.60 5.38
N PHE A 331 -28.90 1.69 5.71
CA PHE A 331 -27.87 0.93 4.99
C PHE A 331 -27.89 -0.57 5.33
N VAL A 332 -28.14 -0.92 6.59
CA VAL A 332 -28.24 -2.32 7.02
C VAL A 332 -29.42 -3.02 6.35
N GLN A 333 -30.58 -2.38 6.22
CA GLN A 333 -31.73 -2.96 5.50
C GLN A 333 -31.39 -3.31 4.05
N HIS A 334 -30.76 -2.39 3.31
CA HIS A 334 -30.34 -2.66 1.93
C HIS A 334 -29.25 -3.73 1.85
N GLN A 335 -28.33 -3.76 2.82
CA GLN A 335 -27.29 -4.78 2.91
C GLN A 335 -27.90 -6.17 3.13
N MET A 336 -28.77 -6.30 4.14
CA MET A 336 -29.45 -7.55 4.48
C MET A 336 -30.29 -8.08 3.32
N GLN A 337 -31.00 -7.21 2.60
CA GLN A 337 -31.75 -7.58 1.40
C GLN A 337 -30.86 -8.28 0.36
N MET A 338 -29.66 -7.73 0.09
CA MET A 338 -28.72 -8.36 -0.84
C MET A 338 -28.09 -9.64 -0.29
N ILE A 339 -27.71 -9.67 1.00
CA ILE A 339 -27.13 -10.88 1.61
C ILE A 339 -28.14 -12.03 1.53
N TRP A 340 -29.38 -11.77 1.95
CA TRP A 340 -30.47 -12.74 1.89
C TRP A 340 -30.74 -13.22 0.45
N PHE A 341 -30.74 -12.31 -0.52
CA PHE A 341 -30.89 -12.68 -1.94
C PHE A 341 -29.78 -13.66 -2.35
N ASN A 342 -28.51 -13.32 -2.09
CA ASN A 342 -27.38 -14.17 -2.44
C ASN A 342 -27.44 -15.54 -1.76
N ILE A 343 -27.77 -15.61 -0.47
CA ILE A 343 -27.93 -16.89 0.26
C ILE A 343 -29.04 -17.73 -0.39
N SER A 344 -30.17 -17.08 -0.72
CA SER A 344 -31.32 -17.76 -1.32
C SER A 344 -31.03 -18.29 -2.73
N THR A 345 -30.15 -17.63 -3.47
CA THR A 345 -29.81 -17.99 -4.86
C THR A 345 -28.53 -18.81 -5.00
N PHE A 346 -27.72 -18.95 -3.95
CA PHE A 346 -26.44 -19.66 -4.02
C PHE A 346 -26.64 -21.13 -4.37
N GLY A 347 -26.00 -21.59 -5.46
CA GLY A 347 -26.15 -22.94 -6.00
C GLY A 347 -27.52 -23.26 -6.61
N LYS A 348 -28.43 -22.29 -6.69
CA LYS A 348 -29.86 -22.48 -7.05
C LYS A 348 -30.34 -21.56 -8.17
N VAL A 349 -29.41 -20.92 -8.90
CA VAL A 349 -29.78 -20.02 -10.01
C VAL A 349 -30.16 -20.86 -11.24
N GLU A 350 -31.45 -20.97 -11.50
CA GLU A 350 -32.00 -21.55 -12.73
C GLU A 350 -31.91 -20.56 -13.91
N ASN A 351 -32.10 -21.05 -15.14
CA ASN A 351 -31.94 -20.26 -16.37
C ASN A 351 -32.82 -19.00 -16.40
N ASP A 352 -34.10 -19.08 -16.00
CA ASP A 352 -35.01 -17.94 -16.00
C ASP A 352 -34.57 -16.81 -15.05
N LEU A 353 -34.20 -17.14 -13.81
CA LEU A 353 -33.68 -16.16 -12.86
C LEU A 353 -32.33 -15.58 -13.30
N LYS A 354 -31.48 -16.42 -13.91
CA LYS A 354 -30.19 -15.99 -14.45
C LYS A 354 -30.35 -14.93 -15.54
N ASP A 355 -31.25 -15.18 -16.50
CA ASP A 355 -31.53 -14.29 -17.61
C ASP A 355 -32.13 -12.97 -17.10
N PHE A 356 -33.04 -13.04 -16.12
CA PHE A 356 -33.57 -11.86 -15.45
C PHE A 356 -32.48 -11.00 -14.79
N ILE A 357 -31.56 -11.63 -14.04
CA ILE A 357 -30.44 -10.93 -13.39
C ILE A 357 -29.58 -10.23 -14.44
N GLU A 358 -29.22 -10.90 -15.54
CA GLU A 358 -28.41 -10.29 -16.61
C GLU A 358 -29.14 -9.12 -17.31
N GLN A 359 -30.45 -9.24 -17.58
CA GLN A 359 -31.24 -8.13 -18.12
C GLN A 359 -31.22 -6.91 -17.18
N LYS A 360 -31.41 -7.13 -15.88
CA LYS A 360 -31.37 -6.05 -14.87
C LYS A 360 -29.97 -5.44 -14.70
N LYS A 361 -28.91 -6.22 -14.90
CA LYS A 361 -27.51 -5.72 -14.93
C LYS A 361 -27.26 -4.81 -16.14
N ILE A 362 -27.77 -5.18 -17.32
CA ILE A 362 -27.71 -4.32 -18.52
C ILE A 362 -28.46 -3.01 -18.27
N GLN A 363 -29.65 -3.08 -17.67
CA GLN A 363 -30.42 -1.88 -17.30
C GLN A 363 -29.63 -0.99 -16.33
N ALA A 364 -29.07 -1.56 -15.25
CA ALA A 364 -28.27 -0.83 -14.28
C ALA A 364 -27.04 -0.15 -14.92
N ALA A 365 -26.36 -0.86 -15.82
CA ALA A 365 -25.22 -0.33 -16.57
C ALA A 365 -25.63 0.87 -17.44
N GLY A 366 -26.73 0.76 -18.20
CA GLY A 366 -27.24 1.85 -19.01
C GLY A 366 -27.58 3.11 -18.19
N ILE A 367 -28.19 2.94 -17.01
CA ILE A 367 -28.46 4.06 -16.09
C ILE A 367 -27.15 4.69 -15.61
N TYR A 368 -26.16 3.87 -15.22
CA TYR A 368 -24.85 4.35 -14.79
C TYR A 368 -24.17 5.17 -15.90
N GLU A 369 -24.14 4.65 -17.13
CA GLU A 369 -23.48 5.31 -18.27
C GLU A 369 -24.11 6.67 -18.57
N GLN A 370 -25.43 6.77 -18.49
CA GLN A 370 -26.17 8.02 -18.67
C GLN A 370 -25.86 9.01 -17.54
N MET A 371 -26.03 8.59 -16.28
CA MET A 371 -25.83 9.47 -15.13
C MET A 371 -24.39 9.96 -15.00
N MET A 372 -23.41 9.09 -15.28
CA MET A 372 -21.98 9.40 -15.13
C MET A 372 -21.34 9.92 -16.42
N THR A 373 -22.11 9.96 -17.52
CA THR A 373 -21.67 10.41 -18.84
C THR A 373 -20.40 9.68 -19.34
N THR A 374 -20.27 8.39 -19.04
CA THR A 374 -19.03 7.62 -19.30
C THR A 374 -18.78 7.36 -20.79
N SER A 375 -19.77 7.57 -21.66
CA SER A 375 -19.57 7.55 -23.11
C SER A 375 -18.50 8.54 -23.59
N LYS A 376 -18.27 9.62 -22.82
CA LYS A 376 -17.19 10.59 -23.09
C LYS A 376 -15.79 10.02 -22.84
N PHE A 377 -15.65 8.93 -22.08
CA PHE A 377 -14.34 8.35 -21.75
C PHE A 377 -13.60 7.89 -23.00
N GLU A 378 -14.29 7.32 -23.99
CA GLU A 378 -13.66 6.82 -25.22
C GLU A 378 -13.08 7.95 -26.08
N LYS A 379 -13.85 9.03 -26.27
CA LYS A 379 -13.38 10.23 -26.97
C LYS A 379 -12.19 10.86 -26.26
N PHE A 380 -12.23 10.87 -24.92
CA PHE A 380 -11.20 11.50 -24.10
C PHE A 380 -9.98 10.61 -23.87
N ALA A 381 -10.07 9.30 -24.04
CA ALA A 381 -8.93 8.40 -23.87
C ALA A 381 -7.79 8.74 -24.85
N ALA A 382 -8.11 9.20 -26.06
CA ALA A 382 -7.12 9.67 -27.04
C ALA A 382 -6.44 10.99 -26.61
N GLU A 383 -7.20 11.92 -26.00
CA GLU A 383 -6.69 13.19 -25.47
C GLU A 383 -5.94 13.02 -24.13
N LEU A 384 -6.38 12.06 -23.30
CA LEU A 384 -5.62 11.56 -22.16
C LEU A 384 -4.32 10.96 -22.65
N PHE A 385 -4.30 10.14 -23.69
CA PHE A 385 -3.04 9.56 -24.19
C PHE A 385 -1.96 10.61 -24.53
N SER A 386 -2.35 11.82 -24.93
CA SER A 386 -1.42 12.93 -25.22
C SER A 386 -1.15 13.86 -24.02
N ALA A 387 -2.05 13.90 -23.02
CA ALA A 387 -2.00 14.84 -21.89
C ALA A 387 -2.01 14.20 -20.49
N SER A 388 -2.14 12.89 -20.39
CA SER A 388 -2.02 12.12 -19.14
C SER A 388 -0.55 12.00 -18.79
N PHE A 389 -0.30 11.73 -17.52
CA PHE A 389 0.94 11.13 -17.07
C PHE A 389 1.20 9.91 -17.95
N THR A 390 1.88 10.09 -19.08
CA THR A 390 2.45 9.00 -19.85
C THR A 390 3.66 8.59 -19.05
N LEU A 391 3.37 7.93 -17.93
CA LEU A 391 4.16 6.85 -17.43
C LEU A 391 4.52 6.03 -18.67
N LEU A 392 5.72 6.27 -19.21
CA LEU A 392 6.39 5.27 -20.02
C LEU A 392 6.28 4.02 -19.15
N LYS A 393 5.40 3.09 -19.57
CA LYS A 393 5.27 1.76 -18.97
C LYS A 393 6.64 1.12 -19.10
N ARG A 394 7.54 1.47 -18.18
CA ARG A 394 8.71 0.66 -17.91
C ARG A 394 8.10 -0.66 -17.49
N PRO A 395 8.53 -1.79 -18.07
CA PRO A 395 8.10 -3.09 -17.59
C PRO A 395 8.38 -3.09 -16.09
N ASN A 396 7.31 -2.98 -15.29
CA ASN A 396 7.45 -2.97 -13.86
C ASN A 396 7.84 -4.40 -13.50
N PRO A 397 9.08 -4.64 -13.07
CA PRO A 397 9.53 -5.99 -12.82
C PRO A 397 8.88 -6.54 -11.53
N TRP A 398 8.18 -5.69 -10.77
CA TRP A 398 7.29 -5.99 -9.65
C TRP A 398 5.86 -6.33 -10.06
N LYS A 399 5.52 -6.38 -11.35
CA LYS A 399 4.13 -6.58 -11.78
C LYS A 399 3.69 -8.01 -11.50
N PHE A 400 3.31 -8.27 -10.26
CA PHE A 400 2.66 -9.50 -9.87
C PHE A 400 1.34 -9.59 -10.65
N SER A 401 1.13 -10.72 -11.32
CA SER A 401 -0.03 -10.92 -12.17
C SER A 401 -1.31 -10.54 -11.41
N LYS A 402 -2.14 -9.67 -12.00
CA LYS A 402 -3.47 -9.25 -11.50
C LYS A 402 -4.49 -10.41 -11.51
N LEU A 403 -4.09 -11.58 -11.02
CA LEU A 403 -4.98 -12.73 -10.83
C LEU A 403 -5.79 -12.49 -9.55
N GLY A 404 -7.12 -12.58 -9.67
CA GLY A 404 -8.06 -12.20 -8.61
C GLY A 404 -7.80 -12.96 -7.30
N GLY A 405 -7.78 -12.23 -6.18
CA GLY A 405 -7.57 -12.82 -4.86
C GLY A 405 -6.15 -13.32 -4.59
N PHE A 406 -5.16 -13.00 -5.44
CA PHE A 406 -3.77 -13.45 -5.30
C PHE A 406 -3.22 -13.27 -3.88
N ILE A 407 -3.37 -12.09 -3.28
CA ILE A 407 -2.90 -11.81 -1.92
C ILE A 407 -3.55 -12.71 -0.87
N GLU A 408 -4.85 -12.99 -1.00
CA GLU A 408 -5.57 -13.88 -0.07
C GLU A 408 -5.19 -15.34 -0.29
N GLY A 409 -5.04 -15.77 -1.53
CA GLY A 409 -4.51 -17.09 -1.87
C GLY A 409 -3.10 -17.28 -1.29
N LEU A 410 -2.25 -16.25 -1.32
CA LEU A 410 -0.92 -16.29 -0.71
C LEU A 410 -0.95 -16.33 0.83
N ARG A 411 -1.89 -15.62 1.46
CA ARG A 411 -2.05 -15.63 2.93
C ARG A 411 -2.48 -16.99 3.47
N ASN A 412 -3.25 -17.74 2.68
CA ASN A 412 -3.87 -19.00 3.10
C ASN A 412 -3.16 -20.26 2.58
N ILE A 413 -1.93 -20.14 2.07
CA ILE A 413 -1.17 -21.30 1.59
C ILE A 413 -0.90 -22.25 2.76
N THR A 414 -1.42 -23.47 2.68
CA THR A 414 -1.11 -24.55 3.62
C THR A 414 0.29 -25.12 3.35
N THR A 415 0.89 -25.82 4.32
CA THR A 415 2.19 -26.49 4.14
C THR A 415 2.19 -27.47 2.96
N GLN A 416 1.09 -28.21 2.77
CA GLN A 416 0.94 -29.16 1.67
C GLN A 416 0.85 -28.45 0.31
N GLU A 417 0.07 -27.37 0.21
CA GLU A 417 0.00 -26.55 -1.01
C GLU A 417 1.34 -25.89 -1.30
N ALA A 418 2.05 -25.41 -0.26
CA ALA A 418 3.39 -24.88 -0.38
C ALA A 418 4.35 -25.92 -0.98
N GLN A 419 4.30 -27.16 -0.48
CA GLN A 419 5.12 -28.26 -1.00
C GLN A 419 4.84 -28.52 -2.49
N ILE A 420 3.56 -28.67 -2.87
CA ILE A 420 3.17 -28.88 -4.28
C ILE A 420 3.64 -27.72 -5.15
N LEU A 421 3.56 -26.48 -4.65
CA LEU A 421 4.02 -25.29 -5.35
C LEU A 421 5.54 -25.28 -5.55
N ILE A 422 6.29 -25.67 -4.52
CA ILE A 422 7.76 -25.78 -4.55
C ILE A 422 8.17 -26.86 -5.54
N GLU A 423 7.56 -28.04 -5.47
CA GLU A 423 7.79 -29.15 -6.40
C GLU A 423 7.52 -28.72 -7.84
N ASN A 424 6.38 -28.08 -8.11
CA ASN A 424 6.05 -27.55 -9.43
C ASN A 424 7.04 -26.47 -9.89
N MET A 425 7.52 -25.61 -9.00
CA MET A 425 8.55 -24.61 -9.34
C MET A 425 9.88 -25.27 -9.70
N ILE A 426 10.29 -26.30 -8.97
CA ILE A 426 11.50 -27.10 -9.25
C ILE A 426 11.36 -27.79 -10.61
N ILE A 427 10.25 -28.49 -10.85
CA ILE A 427 9.97 -29.21 -12.10
C ILE A 427 9.91 -28.25 -13.29
N CYS A 428 9.18 -27.13 -13.18
CA CYS A 428 9.09 -26.12 -14.24
C CYS A 428 10.46 -25.55 -14.61
N ASN A 429 11.37 -25.40 -13.65
CA ASN A 429 12.73 -24.92 -13.92
C ASN A 429 13.58 -25.98 -14.62
N ILE A 430 13.49 -27.24 -14.20
CA ILE A 430 14.13 -28.37 -14.90
C ILE A 430 13.66 -28.41 -16.35
N MET A 431 12.34 -28.27 -16.59
CA MET A 431 11.76 -28.25 -17.94
C MET A 431 12.18 -27.01 -18.76
N LYS A 432 12.41 -25.87 -18.13
CA LYS A 432 12.90 -24.64 -18.78
C LYS A 432 14.42 -24.59 -18.97
N GLY A 433 15.15 -25.65 -18.59
CA GLY A 433 16.61 -25.67 -18.64
C GLY A 433 17.27 -24.66 -17.68
N VAL A 434 16.53 -24.14 -16.70
CA VAL A 434 17.05 -23.25 -15.65
C VAL A 434 17.64 -24.14 -14.57
N TYR A 435 18.85 -24.63 -14.81
CA TYR A 435 19.62 -25.35 -13.82
C TYR A 435 20.20 -24.35 -12.82
N ALA A 436 19.75 -24.38 -11.56
CA ALA A 436 20.31 -23.56 -10.49
C ALA A 436 21.85 -23.71 -10.36
N ALA A 437 22.44 -24.78 -10.89
CA ALA A 437 23.89 -25.00 -10.90
C ALA A 437 24.70 -24.03 -11.80
N ALA A 438 24.10 -23.36 -12.79
CA ALA A 438 24.88 -22.76 -13.89
C ALA A 438 25.44 -21.34 -13.62
N GLU A 439 24.83 -20.53 -12.75
CA GLU A 439 25.26 -19.14 -12.52
C GLU A 439 25.56 -18.90 -11.03
N GLN A 440 26.84 -18.96 -10.67
CA GLN A 440 27.35 -18.86 -9.29
C GLN A 440 28.02 -17.50 -9.01
N ILE A 441 28.00 -16.60 -10.00
CA ILE A 441 28.70 -15.31 -9.99
C ILE A 441 27.71 -14.23 -10.35
N PHE A 442 27.43 -13.33 -9.42
CA PHE A 442 26.51 -12.21 -9.61
C PHE A 442 27.29 -10.90 -9.52
N ASN A 443 27.38 -10.17 -10.63
CA ASN A 443 28.02 -8.86 -10.66
C ASN A 443 27.06 -7.80 -10.10
N ILE A 444 27.50 -7.06 -9.10
CA ILE A 444 26.77 -5.94 -8.55
C ILE A 444 27.40 -4.66 -9.09
N SER A 445 26.72 -4.03 -10.05
CA SER A 445 27.18 -2.78 -10.64
C SER A 445 26.04 -1.76 -10.64
N PRO A 446 26.30 -0.50 -10.22
CA PRO A 446 25.31 0.54 -10.31
C PRO A 446 25.18 0.90 -11.80
N CYS A 447 23.97 1.20 -12.24
CA CYS A 447 23.80 1.79 -13.57
C CYS A 447 24.39 3.21 -13.55
N TRP A 448 25.13 3.59 -14.59
CA TRP A 448 25.70 4.94 -14.77
C TRP A 448 25.03 5.70 -15.91
N ILE A 449 24.14 5.04 -16.65
CA ILE A 449 23.70 5.51 -17.97
C ILE A 449 22.27 6.05 -17.92
N CYS A 450 21.42 5.53 -17.04
CA CYS A 450 20.01 5.92 -17.00
C CYS A 450 19.80 7.21 -16.20
N ASN A 451 18.76 7.98 -16.54
CA ASN A 451 18.43 9.24 -15.86
C ASN A 451 18.21 9.09 -14.35
N CYS A 452 17.72 7.93 -13.88
CA CYS A 452 17.57 7.65 -12.45
C CYS A 452 18.93 7.52 -11.72
N CYS A 453 20.02 7.35 -12.46
CA CYS A 453 21.36 7.11 -11.94
C CYS A 453 22.33 8.30 -12.14
N GLN A 454 21.86 9.42 -12.73
CA GLN A 454 22.68 10.63 -12.94
C GLN A 454 23.17 11.27 -11.63
N TRP A 455 22.54 10.93 -10.51
CA TRP A 455 22.97 11.36 -9.20
C TRP A 455 24.41 10.95 -8.86
N ILE A 456 24.93 9.86 -9.44
CA ILE A 456 26.29 9.41 -9.17
C ILE A 456 27.27 10.42 -9.77
N ASP A 457 26.97 10.92 -10.97
CA ASP A 457 27.75 11.98 -11.61
C ASP A 457 27.61 13.29 -10.85
N ASP A 458 26.37 13.68 -10.48
CA ASP A 458 26.10 14.88 -9.68
C ASP A 458 26.78 14.83 -8.30
N PHE A 459 26.87 13.64 -7.69
CA PHE A 459 27.63 13.41 -6.45
C PHE A 459 29.14 13.53 -6.69
N CYS A 460 29.68 12.92 -7.75
CA CYS A 460 31.11 13.01 -8.09
C CYS A 460 31.57 14.46 -8.36
N ILE A 461 30.65 15.37 -8.67
CA ILE A 461 30.92 16.80 -8.91
C ILE A 461 30.37 17.72 -7.80
N ASN A 462 29.97 17.18 -6.64
CA ASN A 462 29.49 17.90 -5.45
C ASN A 462 28.31 18.87 -5.69
N LYS A 463 27.36 18.51 -6.55
CA LYS A 463 26.24 19.39 -6.93
C LYS A 463 25.07 19.41 -5.92
N HIS A 464 24.92 18.35 -5.12
CA HIS A 464 23.84 18.17 -4.15
C HIS A 464 24.39 17.64 -2.82
N ASN A 465 23.78 18.01 -1.69
CA ASN A 465 24.16 17.47 -0.38
C ASN A 465 23.67 16.01 -0.23
N LEU A 466 24.55 15.11 0.19
CA LEU A 466 24.24 13.68 0.38
C LEU A 466 23.08 13.43 1.35
N GLU A 467 22.92 14.26 2.38
CA GLU A 467 21.81 14.14 3.34
C GLU A 467 20.44 14.35 2.67
N GLU A 468 20.36 15.26 1.70
CA GLU A 468 19.14 15.52 0.91
C GLU A 468 18.87 14.40 -0.09
N MET A 469 19.92 13.83 -0.68
CA MET A 469 19.84 12.77 -1.69
C MET A 469 19.41 11.43 -1.08
N LEU A 470 19.92 11.11 0.11
CA LEU A 470 19.76 9.79 0.72
C LEU A 470 18.52 9.60 1.57
N LYS A 471 17.91 10.70 2.06
CA LYS A 471 16.71 10.70 2.90
C LYS A 471 16.81 9.65 4.02
N MET A 472 17.45 10.05 5.12
CA MET A 472 17.59 9.24 6.33
C MET A 472 16.21 8.75 6.80
N GLY A 473 16.08 7.47 7.17
CA GLY A 473 14.83 6.90 7.67
C GLY A 473 15.06 5.95 8.83
N ASP A 474 13.99 5.62 9.54
CA ASP A 474 14.08 4.86 10.79
C ASP A 474 13.97 3.36 10.51
N ALA A 475 14.75 2.56 11.25
CA ALA A 475 14.51 1.13 11.31
C ALA A 475 13.30 0.92 12.23
N PRO A 476 12.37 0.05 11.89
CA PRO A 476 11.34 -0.35 12.83
C PRO A 476 11.97 -1.21 13.93
N SER A 477 11.29 -1.23 15.06
CA SER A 477 11.64 -2.01 16.25
C SER A 477 11.57 -3.53 16.07
N GLY A 478 11.21 -4.03 14.87
CA GLY A 478 11.05 -5.46 14.61
C GLY A 478 12.37 -6.17 14.28
N MET A 479 12.60 -7.33 14.90
CA MET A 479 13.67 -8.24 14.52
C MET A 479 13.24 -9.09 13.32
N GLY A 480 13.53 -8.62 12.10
CA GLY A 480 13.51 -9.50 10.93
C GLY A 480 12.81 -8.98 9.68
N ILE A 481 13.20 -9.55 8.54
CA ILE A 481 12.73 -9.17 7.22
C ILE A 481 11.33 -9.69 6.92
N LYS A 482 10.36 -8.76 6.79
CA LYS A 482 8.98 -9.11 6.44
C LYS A 482 8.78 -9.29 4.94
N HIS A 483 9.45 -8.49 4.11
CA HIS A 483 9.68 -8.73 2.68
C HIS A 483 11.06 -8.24 2.27
N THR A 484 11.69 -8.92 1.32
CA THR A 484 12.74 -8.29 0.53
C THR A 484 12.02 -7.59 -0.60
N LEU A 485 12.41 -6.36 -0.94
CA LEU A 485 11.83 -5.74 -2.13
C LEU A 485 11.97 -6.73 -3.26
N PHE A 486 13.19 -7.20 -3.51
CA PHE A 486 13.63 -7.98 -4.66
C PHE A 486 13.23 -9.47 -4.63
N LEU A 487 12.03 -9.82 -4.17
CA LEU A 487 11.51 -11.19 -4.24
C LEU A 487 10.01 -11.22 -4.55
N GLU A 488 9.58 -12.23 -5.30
CA GLU A 488 8.16 -12.44 -5.55
C GLU A 488 7.39 -12.81 -4.26
N PRO A 489 6.19 -12.24 -3.99
CA PRO A 489 5.37 -12.53 -2.82
C PRO A 489 5.06 -14.01 -2.64
N LYS A 490 4.95 -14.74 -3.76
CA LYS A 490 4.74 -16.19 -3.75
C LYS A 490 5.93 -16.93 -3.16
N THR A 491 7.16 -16.57 -3.57
CA THR A 491 8.38 -17.16 -3.00
C THR A 491 8.54 -16.77 -1.53
N LEU A 492 8.22 -15.54 -1.17
CA LEU A 492 8.23 -15.11 0.22
C LEU A 492 7.23 -15.89 1.09
N ALA A 493 6.01 -16.12 0.60
CA ALA A 493 5.02 -16.96 1.29
C ALA A 493 5.57 -18.37 1.53
N LEU A 494 6.21 -18.97 0.53
CA LEU A 494 6.84 -20.28 0.64
C LEU A 494 7.97 -20.33 1.67
N LEU A 495 8.86 -19.32 1.68
CA LEU A 495 9.93 -19.22 2.69
C LEU A 495 9.34 -19.14 4.12
N LYS A 496 8.24 -18.41 4.30
CA LYS A 496 7.52 -18.34 5.59
C LYS A 496 6.91 -19.69 5.98
N CYS A 497 6.24 -20.39 5.05
CA CYS A 497 5.69 -21.73 5.32
C CYS A 497 6.79 -22.74 5.71
N ALA A 498 7.96 -22.64 5.09
CA ALA A 498 9.13 -23.46 5.41
C ALA A 498 9.82 -23.09 6.73
N SER A 499 9.30 -22.09 7.47
CA SER A 499 9.94 -21.51 8.67
C SER A 499 11.39 -21.06 8.44
N LEU A 500 11.70 -20.65 7.21
CA LEU A 500 13.02 -20.17 6.84
C LEU A 500 13.13 -18.69 7.18
N GLU A 501 14.05 -18.37 8.08
CA GLU A 501 14.37 -17.00 8.44
C GLU A 501 15.15 -16.32 7.30
N ILE A 502 14.68 -15.14 6.89
CA ILE A 502 15.43 -14.28 5.96
C ILE A 502 16.39 -13.43 6.79
N ARG A 503 17.67 -13.48 6.44
CA ARG A 503 18.73 -12.71 7.11
C ARG A 503 19.10 -11.46 6.34
N ASP A 504 19.40 -10.40 7.09
CA ASP A 504 20.10 -9.21 6.61
C ASP A 504 21.56 -9.30 7.07
N ILE A 505 22.54 -8.82 6.30
CA ILE A 505 23.92 -8.70 6.82
C ILE A 505 24.00 -7.74 8.02
N CYS A 506 23.03 -6.84 8.18
CA CYS A 506 23.06 -5.77 9.18
C CYS A 506 21.96 -5.84 10.24
N SER A 507 21.23 -6.96 10.30
CA SER A 507 20.33 -7.25 11.42
C SER A 507 21.15 -7.57 12.67
N ILE A 508 20.94 -6.79 13.74
CA ILE A 508 21.60 -6.97 15.04
C ILE A 508 20.95 -8.16 15.74
N ASP A 509 21.71 -9.23 15.99
CA ASP A 509 21.30 -10.28 16.90
C ASP A 509 21.56 -9.78 18.33
N THR A 510 20.50 -9.47 19.09
CA THR A 510 20.61 -8.88 20.45
C THR A 510 21.16 -9.84 21.50
N SER A 511 21.41 -11.10 21.13
CA SER A 511 22.13 -12.02 22.00
C SER A 511 23.64 -11.78 21.83
N TYR A 512 24.33 -11.55 22.94
CA TYR A 512 25.80 -11.34 23.09
C TYR A 512 26.29 -9.89 23.07
N ALA A 513 26.37 -9.34 24.29
CA ALA A 513 27.05 -8.09 24.60
C ALA A 513 28.58 -8.17 24.33
N THR A 514 29.05 -7.04 23.78
CA THR A 514 30.43 -6.49 23.76
C THR A 514 31.55 -7.37 23.20
N LEU A 515 32.27 -6.87 22.17
CA LEU A 515 33.74 -6.90 22.24
C LEU A 515 34.46 -5.87 21.36
N LYS A 516 35.53 -5.33 21.95
CA LYS A 516 36.56 -4.48 21.37
C LYS A 516 37.27 -5.17 20.19
N ARG A 517 37.63 -4.33 19.20
CA ARG A 517 38.67 -4.49 18.16
C ARG A 517 38.35 -5.42 16.98
N VAL A 518 37.79 -4.82 15.92
CA VAL A 518 38.28 -5.07 14.55
C VAL A 518 39.58 -4.28 14.38
N ARG A 519 40.66 -4.76 14.99
CA ARG A 519 42.02 -4.23 14.76
C ARG A 519 43.00 -5.38 14.96
N THR A 520 42.97 -6.35 14.04
CA THR A 520 44.08 -7.25 13.71
C THR A 520 43.55 -8.34 12.76
N ALA A 521 43.49 -8.05 11.45
CA ALA A 521 43.61 -9.10 10.44
C ALA A 521 45.04 -9.03 9.87
N PRO A 522 45.73 -10.16 9.63
CA PRO A 522 47.10 -10.16 9.14
C PRO A 522 47.14 -9.53 7.74
N GLN A 523 47.93 -8.47 7.57
CA GLN A 523 48.22 -7.86 6.28
C GLN A 523 49.10 -8.80 5.44
N SER A 524 48.47 -9.76 4.75
CA SER A 524 49.09 -10.35 3.56
C SER A 524 48.87 -9.38 2.40
N LYS A 525 49.94 -8.99 1.71
CA LYS A 525 50.05 -7.82 0.81
C LYS A 525 49.12 -7.79 -0.43
N SER A 526 48.15 -8.71 -0.58
CA SER A 526 47.26 -8.74 -1.75
C SER A 526 45.81 -9.17 -1.47
N LYS A 527 45.48 -9.65 -0.27
CA LYS A 527 44.15 -10.18 0.04
C LYS A 527 43.72 -9.84 1.48
N PHE A 528 42.61 -9.10 1.62
CA PHE A 528 41.97 -8.81 2.91
C PHE A 528 40.70 -9.66 3.04
N GLU A 529 40.61 -10.49 4.09
CA GLU A 529 39.49 -11.41 4.29
C GLU A 529 38.76 -11.13 5.60
N ILE A 530 37.44 -10.92 5.52
CA ILE A 530 36.57 -10.55 6.65
C ILE A 530 35.46 -11.58 6.77
N SER A 531 35.19 -12.01 7.99
CA SER A 531 34.01 -12.81 8.31
C SER A 531 32.87 -11.89 8.76
N SER A 532 31.71 -11.93 8.09
CA SER A 532 30.55 -11.12 8.48
C SER A 532 30.03 -11.46 9.89
N PHE A 533 30.27 -12.68 10.38
CA PHE A 533 29.90 -13.09 11.75
C PHE A 533 30.58 -12.27 12.86
N VAL A 534 31.64 -11.53 12.53
CA VAL A 534 32.36 -10.66 13.47
C VAL A 534 31.74 -9.25 13.50
N LEU A 535 30.96 -8.89 12.49
CA LEU A 535 30.27 -7.61 12.37
C LEU A 535 28.88 -7.76 13.00
N ARG A 536 28.64 -7.10 14.13
CA ARG A 536 27.45 -7.35 14.97
C ARG A 536 26.47 -6.18 15.01
N SER A 537 26.91 -5.02 14.56
CA SER A 537 26.14 -3.79 14.58
C SER A 537 26.25 -3.06 13.24
N GLN A 538 25.27 -2.20 12.94
CA GLN A 538 25.35 -1.29 11.81
C GLN A 538 26.60 -0.40 11.89
N LEU A 539 27.03 -0.06 13.10
CA LEU A 539 28.27 0.68 13.34
C LEU A 539 29.50 -0.09 12.85
N ASP A 540 29.57 -1.41 13.06
CA ASP A 540 30.68 -2.24 12.55
C ASP A 540 30.71 -2.25 11.01
N TRP A 541 29.55 -2.28 10.37
CA TRP A 541 29.43 -2.22 8.91
C TRP A 541 29.81 -0.85 8.34
N ILE A 542 29.50 0.24 9.04
CA ILE A 542 29.94 1.59 8.66
C ILE A 542 31.44 1.74 8.81
N ILE A 543 32.01 1.28 9.93
CA ILE A 543 33.47 1.26 10.14
C ILE A 543 34.15 0.47 9.03
N LEU A 544 33.59 -0.68 8.64
CA LEU A 544 34.10 -1.44 7.51
C LEU A 544 34.05 -0.63 6.20
N LEU A 545 32.96 0.08 5.90
CA LEU A 545 32.89 0.95 4.72
C LEU A 545 33.96 2.07 4.76
N GLU A 546 34.20 2.69 5.92
CA GLU A 546 35.26 3.68 6.11
C GLU A 546 36.63 3.08 5.80
N GLU A 547 36.92 1.88 6.33
CA GLU A 547 38.19 1.18 6.10
C GLU A 547 38.38 0.79 4.63
N MET A 548 37.33 0.26 3.99
CA MET A 548 37.32 -0.08 2.57
C MET A 548 37.59 1.14 1.69
N PHE A 549 36.96 2.26 2.02
CA PHE A 549 37.15 3.52 1.31
C PHE A 549 38.59 4.02 1.42
N LEU A 550 39.12 4.11 2.65
CA LEU A 550 40.50 4.54 2.89
C LEU A 550 41.50 3.63 2.19
N HIS A 551 41.23 2.31 2.18
CA HIS A 551 42.04 1.36 1.45
C HIS A 551 42.00 1.61 -0.07
N ALA A 552 40.82 1.84 -0.63
CA ALA A 552 40.65 2.13 -2.05
C ALA A 552 41.33 3.46 -2.46
N SER A 553 41.25 4.50 -1.63
CA SER A 553 41.90 5.80 -1.87
C SER A 553 43.43 5.72 -1.89
N ASN A 554 44.02 4.79 -1.13
CA ASN A 554 45.47 4.60 -1.08
C ASN A 554 46.03 3.80 -2.27
N HIS A 555 45.22 3.51 -3.30
CA HIS A 555 45.59 2.81 -4.54
C HIS A 555 46.38 1.50 -4.32
N GLN A 556 46.11 0.80 -3.23
CA GLN A 556 46.72 -0.51 -2.98
C GLN A 556 45.98 -1.56 -3.81
N ASP A 557 46.71 -2.30 -4.67
CA ASP A 557 46.20 -3.44 -5.44
C ASP A 557 45.81 -4.60 -4.50
N SER A 558 44.62 -4.50 -3.91
CA SER A 558 44.11 -5.49 -2.97
C SER A 558 42.78 -6.06 -3.42
N LYS A 559 42.65 -7.38 -3.30
CA LYS A 559 41.37 -8.06 -3.32
C LYS A 559 40.77 -8.06 -1.91
N LEU A 560 39.56 -7.53 -1.76
CA LEU A 560 38.78 -7.64 -0.54
C LEU A 560 37.77 -8.78 -0.67
N GLN A 561 37.65 -9.60 0.36
CA GLN A 561 36.72 -10.72 0.42
C GLN A 561 35.96 -10.72 1.74
N ILE A 562 34.64 -10.69 1.69
CA ILE A 562 33.75 -10.75 2.85
C ILE A 562 32.93 -12.03 2.78
N LYS A 563 33.07 -12.92 3.76
CA LYS A 563 32.26 -14.14 3.89
C LYS A 563 30.88 -13.78 4.45
N ILE A 564 29.81 -14.12 3.75
CA ILE A 564 28.42 -13.83 4.14
C ILE A 564 27.62 -15.13 4.34
N PRO A 565 26.54 -15.11 5.13
CA PRO A 565 25.70 -16.29 5.34
C PRO A 565 25.12 -16.82 4.02
N SER A 566 25.05 -18.15 3.87
CA SER A 566 24.49 -18.78 2.67
C SER A 566 22.98 -18.56 2.51
N SER A 567 22.30 -18.10 3.56
CA SER A 567 20.87 -17.74 3.58
C SER A 567 20.60 -16.24 3.40
N LEU A 568 21.62 -15.43 3.06
CA LEU A 568 21.45 -14.00 2.86
C LEU A 568 20.56 -13.72 1.64
N MET A 569 19.42 -13.06 1.85
CA MET A 569 18.74 -12.34 0.80
C MET A 569 19.26 -10.90 0.75
N LEU A 570 19.41 -10.35 -0.45
CA LEU A 570 19.70 -8.94 -0.63
C LEU A 570 18.46 -8.12 -0.27
N THR A 571 18.55 -7.44 0.86
CA THR A 571 17.64 -6.38 1.30
C THR A 571 18.05 -5.05 0.67
N ARG A 572 17.19 -4.03 0.73
CA ARG A 572 17.50 -2.64 0.38
C ARG A 572 18.78 -2.19 1.06
N PHE A 573 18.92 -2.52 2.34
CA PHE A 573 20.10 -2.16 3.11
C PHE A 573 21.35 -2.84 2.54
N THR A 574 21.30 -4.17 2.36
CA THR A 574 22.40 -4.96 1.80
C THR A 574 22.79 -4.50 0.41
N VAL A 575 21.79 -4.24 -0.45
CA VAL A 575 21.97 -3.70 -1.80
C VAL A 575 22.62 -2.33 -1.75
N SER A 576 22.21 -1.49 -0.80
CA SER A 576 22.84 -0.17 -0.60
C SER A 576 24.32 -0.37 -0.27
N PHE A 577 24.66 -1.15 0.75
CA PHE A 577 26.06 -1.47 1.11
C PHE A 577 26.89 -1.94 -0.09
N MET A 578 26.36 -2.86 -0.90
CA MET A 578 27.07 -3.40 -2.06
C MET A 578 27.23 -2.36 -3.19
N ALA A 579 26.23 -1.53 -3.42
CA ALA A 579 26.34 -0.40 -4.33
C ALA A 579 27.39 0.62 -3.84
N PHE A 580 27.56 0.82 -2.53
CA PHE A 580 28.70 1.61 -2.02
C PHE A 580 30.04 1.01 -2.34
N CYS A 581 30.17 -0.30 -2.17
CA CYS A 581 31.38 -1.01 -2.55
C CYS A 581 31.71 -0.74 -4.03
N SER A 582 30.69 -0.66 -4.89
CA SER A 582 30.87 -0.43 -6.34
C SER A 582 31.21 1.03 -6.73
N LEU A 583 31.04 1.98 -5.81
CA LEU A 583 31.57 3.35 -5.94
C LEU A 583 33.06 3.40 -5.60
N CYS A 584 33.55 2.49 -4.75
CA CYS A 584 34.96 2.41 -4.36
C CYS A 584 35.78 1.50 -5.29
N TYR A 585 35.16 0.42 -5.78
CA TYR A 585 35.80 -0.62 -6.57
C TYR A 585 35.12 -0.77 -7.93
N GLU A 586 35.88 -1.10 -8.97
CA GLU A 586 35.35 -1.34 -10.31
C GLU A 586 34.51 -2.62 -10.38
N ASN A 587 34.92 -3.64 -9.63
CA ASN A 587 34.29 -4.96 -9.65
C ASN A 587 33.82 -5.35 -8.24
N VAL A 588 32.52 -5.54 -8.10
CA VAL A 588 31.88 -6.06 -6.88
C VAL A 588 31.07 -7.29 -7.27
N ILE A 589 31.45 -8.44 -6.73
CA ILE A 589 30.96 -9.75 -7.16
C ILE A 589 30.43 -10.52 -5.95
N LEU A 590 29.23 -11.06 -6.07
CA LEU A 590 28.69 -12.07 -5.16
C LEU A 590 28.95 -13.46 -5.74
N LEU A 591 29.78 -14.24 -5.04
CA LEU A 591 30.02 -15.64 -5.34
C LEU A 591 29.15 -16.52 -4.45
N CYS A 592 28.43 -17.45 -5.07
CA CYS A 592 27.54 -18.40 -4.42
C CYS A 592 28.00 -19.83 -4.72
N PRO A 593 29.00 -20.35 -3.99
CA PRO A 593 29.60 -21.64 -4.27
C PRO A 593 28.64 -22.82 -4.06
N GLU A 594 28.87 -23.90 -4.81
CA GLU A 594 28.16 -25.18 -4.67
C GLU A 594 28.29 -25.80 -3.27
N GLU A 595 27.29 -26.58 -2.89
CA GLU A 595 27.19 -27.21 -1.56
C GLU A 595 28.30 -28.23 -1.29
N ASN A 596 28.83 -28.85 -2.34
CA ASN A 596 29.94 -29.81 -2.26
C ASN A 596 31.32 -29.15 -2.43
N SER A 597 31.37 -27.82 -2.56
CA SER A 597 32.64 -27.11 -2.69
C SER A 597 33.35 -26.98 -1.33
N GLN A 598 34.68 -26.83 -1.35
CA GLN A 598 35.47 -26.55 -0.14
C GLN A 598 35.15 -25.18 0.50
N MET A 599 34.34 -24.33 -0.14
CA MET A 599 33.97 -23.00 0.35
C MET A 599 32.47 -22.97 0.68
N PRO A 600 32.04 -23.30 1.91
CA PRO A 600 30.61 -23.50 2.22
C PRO A 600 29.77 -22.21 2.33
N LEU A 601 30.41 -21.03 2.29
CA LEU A 601 29.78 -19.72 2.50
C LEU A 601 29.82 -18.87 1.23
N ASN A 602 28.75 -18.11 1.02
CA ASN A 602 28.70 -17.06 0.00
C ASN A 602 29.78 -16.00 0.27
N GLN A 603 30.26 -15.32 -0.77
CA GLN A 603 31.33 -14.34 -0.66
C GLN A 603 31.02 -13.07 -1.46
N LEU A 604 31.17 -11.91 -0.83
CA LEU A 604 31.24 -10.63 -1.52
C LEU A 604 32.72 -10.31 -1.79
N ILE A 605 33.08 -10.13 -3.05
CA ILE A 605 34.44 -9.84 -3.49
C ILE A 605 34.48 -8.47 -4.14
N CYS A 606 35.35 -7.61 -3.65
CA CYS A 606 35.62 -6.29 -4.23
C CYS A 606 37.08 -6.22 -4.67
N TYR A 607 37.36 -5.78 -5.90
CA TYR A 607 38.73 -5.63 -6.39
C TYR A 607 38.83 -4.51 -7.43
N THR A 608 40.06 -4.05 -7.65
CA THR A 608 40.40 -2.90 -8.50
C THR A 608 39.77 -1.60 -8.00
N PRO A 609 40.44 -0.88 -7.07
CA PRO A 609 39.99 0.45 -6.63
C PRO A 609 39.82 1.40 -7.82
N ARG A 610 38.74 2.19 -7.84
CA ARG A 610 38.53 3.18 -8.90
C ARG A 610 39.58 4.29 -8.82
N LYS A 611 40.03 4.80 -9.97
CA LYS A 611 41.04 5.87 -10.02
C LYS A 611 40.59 7.18 -9.38
N ASN A 612 39.29 7.47 -9.41
CA ASN A 612 38.71 8.73 -8.92
C ASN A 612 38.06 8.62 -7.53
N VAL A 613 38.35 7.57 -6.74
CA VAL A 613 37.75 7.41 -5.39
C VAL A 613 38.03 8.62 -4.48
N HIS A 614 39.17 9.29 -4.65
CA HIS A 614 39.53 10.48 -3.87
C HIS A 614 38.54 11.67 -4.03
N ASN A 615 37.81 11.74 -5.15
CA ASN A 615 36.76 12.76 -5.35
C ASN A 615 35.54 12.55 -4.45
N LEU A 616 35.47 11.39 -3.77
CA LEU A 616 34.40 11.04 -2.86
C LEU A 616 34.76 11.42 -1.41
N ALA A 617 35.63 12.40 -1.13
CA ALA A 617 36.00 12.77 0.25
C ALA A 617 34.79 13.21 1.10
N GLU A 618 33.76 13.78 0.48
CA GLU A 618 32.48 14.07 1.14
C GLU A 618 31.77 12.80 1.68
N PHE A 619 32.11 11.63 1.14
CA PHE A 619 31.62 10.33 1.60
C PHE A 619 32.07 10.00 3.03
N LEU A 620 33.35 10.23 3.36
CA LEU A 620 33.85 10.02 4.73
C LEU A 620 33.16 10.96 5.72
N ARG A 621 32.93 12.22 5.30
CA ARG A 621 32.16 13.17 6.10
C ARG A 621 30.75 12.64 6.36
N TYR A 622 30.10 12.07 5.36
CA TYR A 622 28.76 11.49 5.52
C TYR A 622 28.74 10.23 6.41
N LEU A 623 29.66 9.28 6.22
CA LEU A 623 29.76 8.12 7.10
C LEU A 623 30.01 8.55 8.56
N SER A 624 30.80 9.60 8.77
CA SER A 624 31.00 10.21 10.09
C SER A 624 29.71 10.81 10.66
N ILE A 625 28.92 11.53 9.86
CA ILE A 625 27.61 12.06 10.29
C ILE A 625 26.66 10.92 10.67
N ILE A 626 26.58 9.87 9.85
CA ILE A 626 25.77 8.68 10.16
C ILE A 626 26.22 8.08 11.50
N LYS A 627 27.52 7.92 11.68
CA LYS A 627 28.15 7.34 12.86
C LYS A 627 27.86 8.15 14.12
N GLU A 628 27.98 9.48 14.06
CA GLU A 628 27.62 10.38 15.16
C GLU A 628 26.14 10.24 15.52
N LYS A 629 25.26 10.30 14.53
CA LYS A 629 23.82 10.10 14.77
C LYS A 629 23.53 8.71 15.38
N LEU A 630 24.14 7.63 14.87
CA LEU A 630 24.01 6.28 15.43
C LEU A 630 24.44 6.21 16.90
N LEU A 631 25.47 6.95 17.29
CA LEU A 631 25.95 7.00 18.67
C LEU A 631 24.99 7.76 19.59
N ASP A 632 24.40 8.86 19.11
CA ASP A 632 23.34 9.60 19.82
C ASP A 632 22.08 8.73 20.04
N ILE A 633 21.80 7.87 19.06
CA ILE A 633 20.64 6.98 18.97
C ILE A 633 20.66 5.80 19.95
N ILE A 634 21.84 5.37 20.44
CA ILE A 634 21.95 4.32 21.46
C ILE A 634 21.11 4.65 22.73
N ARG A 635 20.61 5.89 22.86
CA ARG A 635 19.67 6.33 23.90
C ARG A 635 18.17 6.26 23.53
N ASN A 636 17.75 6.26 22.24
CA ASN A 636 16.35 6.47 21.83
C ASN A 636 15.74 5.52 20.76
N GLY A 637 16.49 4.61 20.11
CA GLY A 637 15.90 3.56 19.23
C GLY A 637 16.44 3.49 17.79
N SER A 638 16.32 2.34 17.14
CA SER A 638 17.05 1.91 15.92
C SER A 638 16.79 2.76 14.66
N HIS A 639 17.71 3.60 14.20
CA HIS A 639 17.64 4.14 12.82
C HIS A 639 18.42 3.24 11.85
N VAL A 640 17.92 3.06 10.62
CA VAL A 640 18.64 2.35 9.54
C VAL A 640 19.00 3.37 8.47
N TYR A 641 20.29 3.58 8.30
CA TYR A 641 20.78 4.54 7.32
C TYR A 641 20.76 3.98 5.91
N ARG A 642 20.04 4.67 5.02
CA ARG A 642 20.10 4.43 3.59
C ARG A 642 21.45 4.93 3.12
N PHE A 643 22.22 4.03 2.53
CA PHE A 643 23.42 4.46 1.88
C PHE A 643 23.09 4.89 0.46
N VAL A 644 22.21 4.21 -0.28
CA VAL A 644 21.92 4.52 -1.69
C VAL A 644 20.58 5.24 -1.81
N PRO A 645 20.44 6.25 -2.69
CA PRO A 645 19.17 6.93 -2.88
C PRO A 645 18.12 6.00 -3.51
N GLU A 646 16.85 6.21 -3.17
CA GLU A 646 15.77 5.33 -3.61
C GLU A 646 15.63 5.22 -5.13
N TYR A 647 15.92 6.28 -5.88
CA TYR A 647 15.85 6.27 -7.34
C TYR A 647 16.84 5.27 -8.00
N GLN A 648 17.96 4.93 -7.34
CA GLN A 648 18.90 3.92 -7.84
C GLN A 648 18.31 2.52 -7.74
N LEU A 649 17.55 2.25 -6.67
CA LEU A 649 16.87 0.98 -6.46
C LEU A 649 15.73 0.76 -7.47
N ARG A 650 15.29 1.83 -8.14
CA ARG A 650 14.30 1.80 -9.23
C ARG A 650 14.91 1.63 -10.61
N CYS A 651 16.24 1.53 -10.73
CA CYS A 651 16.90 1.23 -11.99
C CYS A 651 16.61 -0.22 -12.40
N GLU A 652 15.98 -0.43 -13.55
CA GLU A 652 15.61 -1.76 -14.05
C GLU A 652 16.81 -2.72 -14.15
N HIS A 653 17.95 -2.24 -14.65
CA HIS A 653 19.16 -3.05 -14.78
C HIS A 653 19.67 -3.53 -13.42
N PHE A 654 19.84 -2.59 -12.49
CA PHE A 654 20.33 -2.90 -11.14
C PHE A 654 19.35 -3.82 -10.42
N TYR A 655 18.07 -3.48 -10.51
CA TYR A 655 16.97 -4.23 -9.92
C TYR A 655 16.90 -5.69 -10.40
N ALA A 656 16.97 -5.92 -11.72
CA ALA A 656 16.85 -7.26 -12.30
C ALA A 656 17.96 -8.21 -11.81
N SER A 657 19.19 -7.70 -11.65
CA SER A 657 20.31 -8.46 -11.10
C SER A 657 20.07 -8.86 -9.64
N ILE A 658 19.52 -7.96 -8.82
CA ILE A 658 19.19 -8.28 -7.42
C ILE A 658 18.04 -9.30 -7.33
N LEU A 659 17.00 -9.12 -8.13
CA LEU A 659 15.86 -10.05 -8.18
C LEU A 659 16.32 -11.45 -8.59
N HIS A 660 17.21 -11.56 -9.58
CA HIS A 660 17.78 -12.82 -10.03
C HIS A 660 18.56 -13.52 -8.91
N TYR A 661 19.43 -12.79 -8.21
CA TYR A 661 20.16 -13.32 -7.04
C TYR A 661 19.21 -13.82 -5.94
N ASN A 662 18.24 -13.00 -5.52
CA ASN A 662 17.32 -13.37 -4.45
C ASN A 662 16.46 -14.57 -4.83
N SER A 663 16.00 -14.61 -6.08
CA SER A 663 15.28 -15.77 -6.63
C SER A 663 16.14 -17.02 -6.60
N PHE A 664 17.43 -16.91 -6.94
CA PHE A 664 18.38 -18.02 -6.86
C PHE A 664 18.59 -18.53 -5.43
N ILE A 665 18.89 -17.64 -4.47
CA ILE A 665 19.11 -18.06 -3.08
C ILE A 665 17.83 -18.62 -2.46
N ALA A 666 16.66 -18.03 -2.73
CA ALA A 666 15.40 -18.50 -2.17
C ALA A 666 15.09 -19.93 -2.64
N ARG A 667 15.36 -20.22 -3.92
CA ARG A 667 15.25 -21.58 -4.46
C ARG A 667 16.21 -22.54 -3.78
N ARG A 668 17.48 -22.15 -3.60
CA ARG A 668 18.48 -22.99 -2.90
C ARG A 668 18.10 -23.27 -1.45
N MET A 669 17.48 -22.31 -0.77
CA MET A 669 16.96 -22.52 0.59
C MET A 669 15.79 -23.50 0.59
N LEU A 670 14.84 -23.37 -0.34
CA LEU A 670 13.69 -24.26 -0.47
C LEU A 670 14.08 -25.70 -0.84
N THR A 671 15.13 -25.92 -1.63
CA THR A 671 15.62 -27.28 -1.96
C THR A 671 16.22 -28.02 -0.77
N LYS A 672 16.62 -27.31 0.30
CA LYS A 672 17.16 -27.92 1.52
C LYS A 672 16.09 -28.36 2.50
N CYS A 673 14.87 -27.86 2.33
CA CYS A 673 13.76 -28.27 3.17
C CYS A 673 13.39 -29.71 2.85
N LYS A 674 13.59 -30.59 3.84
CA LYS A 674 12.91 -31.88 3.88
C LYS A 674 11.50 -31.58 4.39
N PHE A 675 10.55 -31.45 3.47
CA PHE A 675 9.14 -31.33 3.83
C PHE A 675 8.58 -32.70 4.23
#